data_AF-A0A8X8ZFB8-F1
#
_entry.id   AF-A0A8X8ZFB8-F1
#
_cell.length_a   1.000
_cell.length_b   1.000
_cell.length_c   1.000
_cell.angle_alpha   90.00
_cell.angle_beta   90.00
_cell.angle_gamma   90.00
#
_symmetry.space_group_name_H-M   'P 1'
#
loop_
_entity.id
_entity.type
_entity.pdbx_description
1 polymer ?
#
loop_
_entity_poly.entity_id
_entity_poly.type
_entity_poly.pdbx_seq_one_letter_code
_entity_poly.pdbx_strand_id
1 'polypeptide(L)'
;MEKTLEGLSKRAAVTERMMDFLQTRCSEIESRKRKLDAAWDSVSERMRDADFREGALNKRQWELEERQKRFFVFEDVKMRELASCEEELEHRNAAAEEHVQLLIMERAEVGETRRRAGERLAIIEATKESLRFERQTLAEKEERFDAMINALKEKELFIEENMRGIALKKDNLDEKWKEIGEEQARLADEKSRGQKLFKHCFMERIEVAENKLEQVRLKMDSKFGEIGCRDNAGWESLALSIKEADLVRESVEKKLEELERMRTEFISFQEEKARELASKEQLLDAMTEKLVEDAELSNQELIEREKLGHSLLERLQLAKENVEGLKTSVENRFYEADEKMRKLASEEQLLDSRSEKVFRDAELMNEELIEREKLGRQLLDRLCSVKDSVEGLKAAADQRFIEVSLKETDLDSLRNWVEKKMDEADLKEREVEEQGRRIAEKEGRLISKEKELEVRHKVRSEKLDSRENSLKEFTRNCFKEHRAIKRELRTEKDLVEKRVRDLDEREQRLYHAQEELEFKEKQMRESFKLLEYKHHHPTDVFIAPIEIEPDESVDLKFMVRMDGKTLQMFLNDREKEFDSMVDEIFKVLHLSSDPAKLVLDAMAGFYPPRLREEDVEYNVRRTCIILLGQLIKLSPTIRPHVREEAIELATSWKSQLKAASQNAKSQEVLGFLCLLSAFDLASYFDVDDLSSFLMVGQYKEALGLE
;
A
#
# COMPACT_ATOMS: atom_id res chain seq x y z
N MET A 1 55.16 104.95 28.79
CA MET A 1 55.64 103.82 27.96
C MET A 1 55.64 102.49 28.73
N GLU A 2 56.10 102.41 29.97
CA GLU A 2 56.12 101.14 30.73
C GLU A 2 54.73 100.51 30.92
N LYS A 3 53.69 101.29 31.29
CA LYS A 3 52.31 100.77 31.42
C LYS A 3 51.72 100.20 30.12
N THR A 4 52.13 100.71 28.97
CA THR A 4 51.69 100.23 27.64
C THR A 4 52.45 98.98 27.21
N LEU A 5 53.74 98.87 27.53
CA LEU A 5 54.56 97.67 27.33
C LEU A 5 54.09 96.51 28.21
N GLU A 6 53.77 96.77 29.47
CA GLU A 6 53.17 95.80 30.40
C GLU A 6 51.83 95.24 29.88
N GLY A 7 50.98 96.12 29.32
CA GLY A 7 49.70 95.72 28.72
C GLY A 7 49.83 94.94 27.40
N LEU A 8 50.95 95.06 26.69
CA LEU A 8 51.25 94.24 25.51
C LEU A 8 51.83 92.89 25.90
N SER A 9 52.74 92.84 26.88
CA SER A 9 53.28 91.60 27.44
C SER A 9 52.19 90.69 28.02
N LYS A 10 51.22 91.26 28.76
CA LYS A 10 50.06 90.50 29.27
C LYS A 10 49.17 89.95 28.15
N ARG A 11 49.03 90.65 27.03
CA ARG A 11 48.27 90.16 25.86
C ARG A 11 49.03 89.07 25.11
N ALA A 12 50.35 89.21 24.95
CA ALA A 12 51.23 88.20 24.37
C ALA A 12 51.16 86.87 25.17
N ALA A 13 51.22 86.96 26.51
CA ALA A 13 51.10 85.80 27.40
C ALA A 13 49.70 85.15 27.40
N VAL A 14 48.64 85.89 27.02
CA VAL A 14 47.30 85.33 26.81
C VAL A 14 47.22 84.63 25.45
N THR A 15 47.79 85.22 24.39
CA THR A 15 47.84 84.59 23.07
C THR A 15 48.68 83.31 23.05
N GLU A 16 49.80 83.27 23.78
CA GLU A 16 50.64 82.07 23.90
C GLU A 16 49.89 80.94 24.60
N ARG A 17 49.23 81.23 25.74
CA ARG A 17 48.34 80.27 26.42
C ARG A 17 47.18 79.79 25.54
N MET A 18 46.65 80.65 24.68
CA MET A 18 45.59 80.27 23.73
C MET A 18 46.13 79.38 22.60
N MET A 19 47.34 79.63 22.10
CA MET A 19 48.00 78.72 21.14
C MET A 19 48.29 77.36 21.76
N ASP A 20 48.83 77.31 22.98
CA ASP A 20 49.09 76.04 23.67
C ASP A 20 47.81 75.23 23.91
N PHE A 21 46.71 75.92 24.28
CA PHE A 21 45.40 75.29 24.41
C PHE A 21 44.89 74.74 23.07
N LEU A 22 45.02 75.50 21.97
CA LEU A 22 44.63 75.04 20.63
C LEU A 22 45.50 73.88 20.15
N GLN A 23 46.81 73.93 20.36
CA GLN A 23 47.76 72.87 20.01
C GLN A 23 47.39 71.57 20.73
N THR A 24 47.12 71.65 22.04
CA THR A 24 46.70 70.50 22.86
C THR A 24 45.38 69.90 22.36
N ARG A 25 44.39 70.74 22.02
CA ARG A 25 43.10 70.30 21.46
C ARG A 25 43.25 69.69 20.07
N CYS A 26 44.11 70.23 19.21
CA CYS A 26 44.42 69.64 17.91
C CYS A 26 45.04 68.24 18.06
N SER A 27 46.00 68.07 18.97
CA SER A 27 46.59 66.75 19.26
C SER A 27 45.58 65.74 19.81
N GLU A 28 44.63 66.17 20.64
CA GLU A 28 43.51 65.31 21.09
C GLU A 28 42.58 64.90 19.94
N ILE A 29 42.28 65.81 19.02
CA ILE A 29 41.43 65.54 17.84
C ILE A 29 42.12 64.58 16.89
N GLU A 30 43.42 64.77 16.61
CA GLU A 30 44.20 63.85 15.79
C GLU A 30 44.30 62.45 16.42
N SER A 31 44.45 62.36 17.75
CA SER A 31 44.43 61.09 18.47
C SER A 31 43.06 60.40 18.34
N ARG A 32 41.95 61.14 18.47
CA ARG A 32 40.60 60.61 18.26
C ARG A 32 40.36 60.17 16.82
N LYS A 33 40.85 60.92 15.83
CA LYS A 33 40.78 60.56 14.41
C LYS A 33 41.50 59.24 14.15
N ARG A 34 42.74 59.08 14.63
CA ARG A 34 43.50 57.82 14.50
C ARG A 34 42.77 56.61 15.10
N LYS A 35 42.08 56.79 16.24
CA LYS A 35 41.25 55.73 16.84
C LYS A 35 40.02 55.39 15.99
N LEU A 36 39.44 56.38 15.33
CA LEU A 36 38.30 56.22 14.42
C LEU A 36 38.73 55.51 13.13
N ASP A 37 39.85 55.91 12.53
CA ASP A 37 40.43 55.28 11.35
C ASP A 37 40.74 53.78 11.64
N ALA A 38 41.37 53.49 12.78
CA ALA A 38 41.63 52.11 13.21
C ALA A 38 40.34 51.29 13.47
N ALA A 39 39.28 51.92 13.98
CA ALA A 39 37.99 51.28 14.14
C ALA A 39 37.33 51.00 12.77
N TRP A 40 37.49 51.91 11.80
CA TRP A 40 36.99 51.76 10.44
C TRP A 40 37.69 50.63 9.68
N ASP A 41 39.02 50.54 9.81
CA ASP A 41 39.81 49.43 9.25
C ASP A 41 39.37 48.08 9.84
N SER A 42 39.12 48.03 11.15
CA SER A 42 38.60 46.83 11.84
C SER A 42 37.18 46.44 11.40
N VAL A 43 36.31 47.42 11.11
CA VAL A 43 34.98 47.15 10.57
C VAL A 43 35.07 46.66 9.13
N SER A 44 35.91 47.29 8.29
CA SER A 44 36.14 46.85 6.90
C SER A 44 36.73 45.45 6.79
N GLU A 45 37.63 45.08 7.71
CA GLU A 45 38.16 43.71 7.77
C GLU A 45 37.06 42.71 8.16
N ARG A 46 36.20 43.06 9.13
CA ARG A 46 35.04 42.23 9.50
C ARG A 46 34.00 42.11 8.39
N MET A 47 33.77 43.15 7.60
CA MET A 47 32.87 43.09 6.43
C MET A 47 33.43 42.16 5.35
N ARG A 48 34.72 42.26 5.02
CA ARG A 48 35.36 41.34 4.07
C ARG A 48 35.31 39.87 4.52
N ASP A 49 35.47 39.64 5.83
CA ASP A 49 35.36 38.31 6.42
C ASP A 49 33.90 37.81 6.42
N ALA A 50 32.91 38.71 6.57
CA ALA A 50 31.48 38.39 6.43
C ALA A 50 31.12 38.03 4.97
N ASP A 51 31.54 38.83 3.98
CA ASP A 51 31.32 38.56 2.55
C ASP A 51 31.94 37.21 2.14
N PHE A 52 33.13 36.90 2.65
CA PHE A 52 33.78 35.61 2.40
C PHE A 52 32.97 34.43 2.99
N ARG A 53 32.44 34.59 4.20
CA ARG A 53 31.59 33.58 4.85
C ARG A 53 30.25 33.42 4.14
N GLU A 54 29.65 34.51 3.66
CA GLU A 54 28.42 34.49 2.85
C GLU A 54 28.65 33.72 1.55
N GLY A 55 29.74 34.00 0.83
CA GLY A 55 30.10 33.23 -0.37
C GLY A 55 30.32 31.73 -0.08
N ALA A 56 30.92 31.39 1.06
CA ALA A 56 31.09 30.01 1.48
C ALA A 56 29.76 29.33 1.88
N LEU A 57 28.81 30.06 2.48
CA LEU A 57 27.47 29.58 2.81
C LEU A 57 26.65 29.32 1.55
N ASN A 58 26.61 30.29 0.62
CA ASN A 58 25.91 30.14 -0.67
C ASN A 58 26.42 28.94 -1.47
N LYS A 59 27.73 28.69 -1.45
CA LYS A 59 28.31 27.48 -2.07
C LYS A 59 27.85 26.20 -1.38
N ARG A 60 27.81 26.16 -0.04
CA ARG A 60 27.34 25.00 0.72
C ARG A 60 25.86 24.73 0.50
N GLN A 61 25.04 25.77 0.41
CA GLN A 61 23.62 25.69 0.13
C GLN A 61 23.39 25.07 -1.25
N TRP A 62 24.09 25.55 -2.28
CA TRP A 62 24.04 24.96 -3.62
C TRP A 62 24.48 23.48 -3.63
N GLU A 63 25.58 23.14 -2.93
CA GLU A 63 26.03 21.74 -2.80
C GLU A 63 25.01 20.84 -2.06
N LEU A 64 24.29 21.38 -1.08
CA LEU A 64 23.21 20.70 -0.35
C LEU A 64 22.00 20.47 -1.25
N GLU A 65 21.52 21.49 -1.97
CA GLU A 65 20.43 21.38 -2.94
C GLU A 65 20.73 20.31 -4.00
N GLU A 66 21.96 20.28 -4.50
CA GLU A 66 22.36 19.33 -5.54
C GLU A 66 22.55 17.90 -5.00
N ARG A 67 22.89 17.75 -3.72
CA ARG A 67 22.85 16.46 -3.02
C ARG A 67 21.41 16.00 -2.78
N GLN A 68 20.52 16.92 -2.45
CA GLN A 68 19.11 16.64 -2.20
C GLN A 68 18.40 16.16 -3.48
N LYS A 69 18.63 16.81 -4.62
CA LYS A 69 18.14 16.33 -5.93
C LYS A 69 18.66 14.93 -6.27
N ARG A 70 19.95 14.68 -6.04
CA ARG A 70 20.55 13.34 -6.25
C ARG A 70 19.95 12.29 -5.32
N PHE A 71 19.63 12.67 -4.09
CA PHE A 71 18.99 11.79 -3.12
C PHE A 71 17.57 11.41 -3.55
N PHE A 72 16.75 12.37 -3.99
CA PHE A 72 15.40 12.08 -4.52
C PHE A 72 15.43 11.16 -5.74
N VAL A 73 16.38 11.38 -6.66
CA VAL A 73 16.54 10.48 -7.82
C VAL A 73 16.96 9.09 -7.37
N PHE A 74 17.87 8.99 -6.39
CA PHE A 74 18.28 7.70 -5.83
C PHE A 74 17.13 6.97 -5.13
N GLU A 75 16.31 7.70 -4.36
CA GLU A 75 15.10 7.18 -3.71
C GLU A 75 14.12 6.63 -4.72
N ASP A 76 13.75 7.42 -5.73
CA ASP A 76 12.83 6.99 -6.79
C ASP A 76 13.37 5.77 -7.55
N VAL A 77 14.66 5.74 -7.88
CA VAL A 77 15.30 4.57 -8.51
C VAL A 77 15.21 3.34 -7.61
N LYS A 78 15.51 3.47 -6.31
CA LYS A 78 15.45 2.33 -5.37
C LYS A 78 14.04 1.82 -5.15
N MET A 79 13.05 2.71 -5.06
CA MET A 79 11.64 2.32 -4.95
C MET A 79 11.16 1.62 -6.22
N ARG A 80 11.58 2.09 -7.41
CA ARG A 80 11.28 1.41 -8.69
C ARG A 80 11.95 0.03 -8.81
N GLU A 81 13.20 -0.12 -8.36
CA GLU A 81 13.86 -1.43 -8.31
C GLU A 81 13.13 -2.41 -7.38
N LEU A 82 12.69 -1.95 -6.21
CA LEU A 82 11.91 -2.78 -5.28
C LEU A 82 10.54 -3.15 -5.86
N ALA A 83 9.83 -2.21 -6.47
CA ALA A 83 8.54 -2.47 -7.13
C ALA A 83 8.69 -3.49 -8.28
N SER A 84 9.77 -3.39 -9.06
CA SER A 84 10.07 -4.38 -10.11
C SER A 84 10.34 -5.77 -9.53
N CYS A 85 11.05 -5.87 -8.39
CA CYS A 85 11.26 -7.13 -7.70
C CYS A 85 9.96 -7.71 -7.11
N GLU A 86 9.08 -6.87 -6.57
CA GLU A 86 7.74 -7.26 -6.10
C GLU A 86 6.91 -7.83 -7.25
N GLU A 87 6.86 -7.14 -8.39
CA GLU A 87 6.12 -7.57 -9.59
C GLU A 87 6.70 -8.90 -10.16
N GLU A 88 8.02 -9.05 -10.22
CA GLU A 88 8.65 -10.32 -10.62
C GLU A 88 8.28 -11.48 -9.67
N LEU A 89 8.23 -11.23 -8.36
CA LEU A 89 7.83 -12.23 -7.37
C LEU A 89 6.35 -12.58 -7.47
N GLU A 90 5.48 -11.60 -7.68
CA GLU A 90 4.05 -11.82 -7.92
C GLU A 90 3.82 -12.67 -9.16
N HIS A 91 4.50 -12.38 -10.27
CA HIS A 91 4.45 -13.20 -11.48
C HIS A 91 4.92 -14.63 -11.24
N ARG A 92 6.03 -14.82 -10.52
CA ARG A 92 6.54 -16.16 -10.17
C ARG A 92 5.59 -16.90 -9.23
N ASN A 93 4.96 -16.20 -8.29
CA ASN A 93 4.00 -16.78 -7.38
C ASN A 93 2.72 -17.19 -8.10
N ALA A 94 2.19 -16.36 -8.99
CA ALA A 94 1.05 -16.69 -9.83
C ALA A 94 1.33 -17.91 -10.72
N ALA A 95 2.52 -17.98 -11.35
CA ALA A 95 2.93 -19.14 -12.12
C ALA A 95 3.07 -20.41 -11.25
N ALA A 96 3.57 -20.28 -10.02
CA ALA A 96 3.66 -21.39 -9.08
C ALA A 96 2.26 -21.87 -8.62
N GLU A 97 1.33 -20.95 -8.38
CA GLU A 97 -0.06 -21.26 -8.04
C GLU A 97 -0.78 -21.95 -9.22
N GLU A 98 -0.56 -21.51 -10.45
CA GLU A 98 -1.08 -22.18 -11.65
C GLU A 98 -0.53 -23.61 -11.77
N HIS A 99 0.77 -23.80 -11.52
CA HIS A 99 1.37 -25.13 -11.45
C HIS A 99 0.75 -26.01 -10.35
N VAL A 100 0.42 -25.44 -9.19
CA VAL A 100 -0.26 -26.18 -8.12
C VAL A 100 -1.68 -26.58 -8.53
N GLN A 101 -2.42 -25.71 -9.22
CA GLN A 101 -3.74 -26.06 -9.76
C GLN A 101 -3.65 -27.19 -10.79
N LEU A 102 -2.63 -27.16 -11.67
CA LEU A 102 -2.38 -28.26 -12.60
C LEU A 102 -2.05 -29.56 -11.87
N LEU A 103 -1.24 -29.52 -10.80
CA LEU A 103 -0.97 -30.70 -9.98
C LEU A 103 -2.22 -31.24 -9.27
N ILE A 104 -3.16 -30.38 -8.86
CA ILE A 104 -4.46 -30.81 -8.30
C ILE A 104 -5.28 -31.54 -9.37
N MET A 105 -5.29 -31.04 -10.60
CA MET A 105 -5.95 -31.71 -11.72
C MET A 105 -5.29 -33.06 -12.04
N GLU A 106 -3.96 -33.10 -12.16
CA GLU A 106 -3.20 -34.35 -12.37
C GLU A 106 -3.45 -35.35 -11.24
N ARG A 107 -3.54 -34.89 -9.98
CA ARG A 107 -3.92 -35.74 -8.84
C ARG A 107 -5.32 -36.33 -9.00
N ALA A 108 -6.28 -35.55 -9.48
CA ALA A 108 -7.62 -36.07 -9.74
C ALA A 108 -7.60 -37.12 -10.85
N GLU A 109 -6.82 -36.90 -11.92
CA GLU A 109 -6.64 -37.86 -13.00
C GLU A 109 -5.97 -39.16 -12.54
N VAL A 110 -4.89 -39.07 -11.77
CA VAL A 110 -4.21 -40.24 -11.15
C VAL A 110 -5.15 -40.96 -10.17
N GLY A 111 -5.97 -40.21 -9.44
CA GLY A 111 -7.02 -40.79 -8.59
C GLY A 111 -8.04 -41.60 -9.38
N GLU A 112 -8.43 -41.10 -10.55
CA GLU A 112 -9.39 -41.74 -11.45
C GLU A 112 -8.78 -42.94 -12.19
N THR A 113 -7.51 -42.87 -12.63
CA THR A 113 -6.81 -44.03 -13.19
C THR A 113 -6.67 -45.15 -12.16
N ARG A 114 -6.33 -44.81 -10.90
CA ARG A 114 -6.30 -45.76 -9.78
C ARG A 114 -7.67 -46.39 -9.53
N ARG A 115 -8.74 -45.59 -9.58
CA ARG A 115 -10.11 -46.09 -9.42
C ARG A 115 -10.44 -47.12 -10.51
N ARG A 116 -10.16 -46.81 -11.77
CA ARG A 116 -10.33 -47.75 -12.91
C ARG A 116 -9.45 -48.99 -12.78
N ALA A 117 -8.21 -48.85 -12.31
CA ALA A 117 -7.33 -49.99 -12.03
C ALA A 117 -7.91 -50.88 -10.93
N GLY A 118 -8.44 -50.30 -9.85
CA GLY A 118 -9.15 -51.02 -8.78
C GLY A 118 -10.38 -51.78 -9.28
N GLU A 119 -11.18 -51.20 -10.17
CA GLU A 119 -12.30 -51.90 -10.82
C GLU A 119 -11.82 -53.08 -11.67
N ARG A 120 -10.74 -52.90 -12.44
CA ARG A 120 -10.13 -53.99 -13.23
C ARG A 120 -9.59 -55.10 -12.34
N LEU A 121 -8.94 -54.76 -11.23
CA LEU A 121 -8.46 -55.72 -10.24
C LEU A 121 -9.63 -56.51 -9.63
N ALA A 122 -10.74 -55.85 -9.28
CA ALA A 122 -11.92 -56.54 -8.77
C ALA A 122 -12.52 -57.53 -9.79
N ILE A 123 -12.53 -57.17 -11.08
CA ILE A 123 -12.94 -58.08 -12.16
C ILE A 123 -11.96 -59.26 -12.26
N ILE A 124 -10.66 -59.01 -12.23
CA ILE A 124 -9.64 -60.06 -12.27
C ILE A 124 -9.79 -61.02 -11.08
N GLU A 125 -9.98 -60.50 -9.86
CA GLU A 125 -10.22 -61.29 -8.65
C GLU A 125 -11.48 -62.17 -8.80
N ALA A 126 -12.59 -61.60 -9.26
CA ALA A 126 -13.83 -62.34 -9.51
C ALA A 126 -13.64 -63.44 -10.58
N THR A 127 -12.85 -63.17 -11.62
CA THR A 127 -12.51 -64.21 -12.61
C THR A 127 -11.63 -65.30 -12.03
N LYS A 128 -10.66 -64.97 -11.15
CA LYS A 128 -9.85 -65.95 -10.44
C LYS A 128 -10.71 -66.83 -9.54
N GLU A 129 -11.66 -66.25 -8.80
CA GLU A 129 -12.63 -67.00 -7.99
C GLU A 129 -13.48 -67.96 -8.83
N SER A 130 -13.97 -67.50 -9.99
CA SER A 130 -14.71 -68.35 -10.93
C SER A 130 -13.84 -69.52 -11.44
N LEU A 131 -12.58 -69.28 -11.77
CA LEU A 131 -11.65 -70.33 -12.19
C LEU A 131 -11.36 -71.33 -11.06
N ARG A 132 -11.24 -70.86 -9.80
CA ARG A 132 -11.09 -71.73 -8.62
C ARG A 132 -12.33 -72.61 -8.43
N PHE A 133 -13.53 -72.05 -8.61
CA PHE A 133 -14.78 -72.80 -8.54
C PHE A 133 -14.88 -73.87 -9.65
N GLU A 134 -14.47 -73.55 -10.88
CA GLU A 134 -14.41 -74.53 -11.97
C GLU A 134 -13.44 -75.68 -11.66
N ARG A 135 -12.24 -75.38 -11.13
CA ARG A 135 -11.28 -76.41 -10.68
C ARG A 135 -11.87 -77.33 -9.61
N GLN A 136 -12.55 -76.76 -8.62
CA GLN A 136 -13.20 -77.54 -7.57
C GLN A 136 -14.29 -78.45 -8.14
N THR A 137 -15.12 -77.93 -9.04
CA THR A 137 -16.19 -78.72 -9.70
C THR A 137 -15.63 -79.87 -10.54
N LEU A 138 -14.47 -79.66 -11.18
CA LEU A 138 -13.77 -80.70 -11.92
C LEU A 138 -13.23 -81.80 -10.99
N ALA A 139 -12.63 -81.42 -9.85
CA ALA A 139 -12.16 -82.36 -8.83
C ALA A 139 -13.30 -83.19 -8.21
N GLU A 140 -14.46 -82.59 -7.93
CA GLU A 140 -15.64 -83.31 -7.43
C GLU A 140 -16.18 -84.34 -8.44
N LYS A 141 -16.07 -84.06 -9.75
CA LYS A 141 -16.47 -85.01 -10.79
C LYS A 141 -15.50 -86.20 -10.86
N GLU A 142 -14.20 -85.96 -10.68
CA GLU A 142 -13.18 -87.01 -10.62
C GLU A 142 -13.43 -87.97 -9.44
N GLU A 143 -13.69 -87.42 -8.24
CA GLU A 143 -14.00 -88.24 -7.06
C GLU A 143 -15.22 -89.14 -7.28
N ARG A 144 -16.26 -88.62 -7.97
CA ARG A 144 -17.44 -89.42 -8.36
C ARG A 144 -17.12 -90.52 -9.37
N PHE A 145 -16.26 -90.27 -10.34
CA PHE A 145 -15.83 -91.29 -11.30
C PHE A 145 -15.01 -92.39 -10.63
N ASP A 146 -14.07 -92.03 -9.75
CA ASP A 146 -13.28 -92.99 -9.00
C ASP A 146 -14.15 -93.83 -8.06
N ALA A 147 -15.16 -93.23 -7.41
CA ALA A 147 -16.14 -93.98 -6.61
C ALA A 147 -16.93 -95.00 -7.45
N MET A 148 -17.33 -94.65 -8.68
CA MET A 148 -18.04 -95.56 -9.58
C MET A 148 -17.16 -96.74 -10.02
N ILE A 149 -15.89 -96.49 -10.34
CA ILE A 149 -14.93 -97.52 -10.73
C ILE A 149 -14.66 -98.46 -9.55
N ASN A 150 -14.45 -97.92 -8.35
CA ASN A 150 -14.23 -98.74 -7.15
C ASN A 150 -15.45 -99.62 -6.85
N ALA A 151 -16.67 -99.11 -6.96
CA ALA A 151 -17.90 -99.90 -6.76
C ALA A 151 -18.08 -101.01 -7.80
N LEU A 152 -17.56 -100.85 -9.02
CA LEU A 152 -17.57 -101.90 -10.04
C LEU A 152 -16.48 -102.95 -9.80
N LYS A 153 -15.29 -102.52 -9.37
CA LYS A 153 -14.20 -103.43 -8.94
C LYS A 153 -14.63 -104.30 -7.76
N GLU A 154 -15.36 -103.75 -6.80
CA GLU A 154 -15.95 -104.53 -5.71
C GLU A 154 -16.96 -105.58 -6.21
N LYS A 155 -17.79 -105.23 -7.20
CA LYS A 155 -18.75 -106.17 -7.81
C LYS A 155 -18.05 -107.27 -8.63
N GLU A 156 -16.99 -106.93 -9.34
CA GLU A 156 -16.15 -107.88 -10.07
C GLU A 156 -15.52 -108.89 -9.10
N LEU A 157 -14.86 -108.41 -8.03
CA LEU A 157 -14.31 -109.27 -6.97
C LEU A 157 -15.36 -110.18 -6.33
N PHE A 158 -16.57 -109.65 -6.09
CA PHE A 158 -17.69 -110.44 -5.57
C PHE A 158 -18.15 -111.54 -6.55
N ILE A 159 -18.20 -111.23 -7.86
CA ILE A 159 -18.53 -112.22 -8.89
C ILE A 159 -17.42 -113.28 -8.97
N GLU A 160 -16.14 -112.88 -8.94
CA GLU A 160 -15.01 -113.82 -8.94
C GLU A 160 -14.99 -114.76 -7.73
N GLU A 161 -15.30 -114.24 -6.54
CA GLU A 161 -15.40 -115.04 -5.32
C GLU A 161 -16.55 -116.05 -5.41
N ASN A 162 -17.72 -115.62 -5.90
CA ASN A 162 -18.85 -116.51 -6.16
C ASN A 162 -18.52 -117.58 -7.21
N MET A 163 -17.81 -117.21 -8.28
CA MET A 163 -17.36 -118.14 -9.32
C MET A 163 -16.37 -119.16 -8.78
N ARG A 164 -15.42 -118.76 -7.93
CA ARG A 164 -14.53 -119.69 -7.21
C ARG A 164 -15.32 -120.64 -6.32
N GLY A 165 -16.32 -120.13 -5.59
CA GLY A 165 -17.21 -120.96 -4.77
C GLY A 165 -18.02 -121.98 -5.58
N ILE A 166 -18.52 -121.61 -6.76
CA ILE A 166 -19.24 -122.51 -7.67
C ILE A 166 -18.29 -123.52 -8.31
N ALA A 167 -17.09 -123.11 -8.71
CA ALA A 167 -16.06 -124.00 -9.25
C ALA A 167 -15.63 -125.07 -8.24
N LEU A 168 -15.40 -124.69 -6.98
CA LEU A 168 -15.10 -125.64 -5.90
C LEU A 168 -16.26 -126.64 -5.66
N LYS A 169 -17.51 -126.18 -5.79
CA LYS A 169 -18.68 -127.08 -5.72
C LYS A 169 -18.70 -128.06 -6.90
N LYS A 170 -18.35 -127.59 -8.10
CA LYS A 170 -18.22 -128.44 -9.28
C LYS A 170 -17.11 -129.48 -9.09
N ASP A 171 -15.92 -129.07 -8.67
CA ASP A 171 -14.77 -129.96 -8.48
C ASP A 171 -15.06 -131.04 -7.42
N ASN A 172 -15.68 -130.66 -6.30
CA ASN A 172 -16.10 -131.61 -5.26
C ASN A 172 -17.15 -132.61 -5.79
N LEU A 173 -18.08 -132.13 -6.62
CA LEU A 173 -19.07 -133.00 -7.24
C LEU A 173 -18.44 -133.91 -8.33
N ASP A 174 -17.45 -133.43 -9.09
CA ASP A 174 -16.71 -134.22 -10.08
C ASP A 174 -15.86 -135.30 -9.39
N GLU A 175 -15.26 -134.97 -8.24
CA GLU A 175 -14.54 -135.91 -7.37
C GLU A 175 -15.47 -136.98 -6.81
N LYS A 176 -16.66 -136.59 -6.30
CA LYS A 176 -17.72 -137.55 -5.91
C LYS A 176 -18.17 -138.45 -7.05
N TRP A 177 -18.30 -137.94 -8.28
CA TRP A 177 -18.60 -138.79 -9.44
C TRP A 177 -17.50 -139.77 -9.76
N LYS A 178 -16.24 -139.34 -9.62
CA LYS A 178 -15.10 -140.20 -9.84
C LYS A 178 -15.06 -141.31 -8.79
N GLU A 179 -15.32 -141.00 -7.52
CA GLU A 179 -15.49 -142.01 -6.46
C GLU A 179 -16.63 -142.99 -6.80
N ILE A 180 -17.79 -142.50 -7.25
CA ILE A 180 -18.91 -143.38 -7.67
C ILE A 180 -18.53 -144.24 -8.87
N GLY A 181 -17.83 -143.70 -9.86
CA GLY A 181 -17.36 -144.43 -11.04
C GLY A 181 -16.31 -145.48 -10.70
N GLU A 182 -15.40 -145.17 -9.76
CA GLU A 182 -14.42 -146.10 -9.22
C GLU A 182 -15.09 -147.20 -8.38
N GLU A 183 -16.10 -146.88 -7.57
CA GLU A 183 -16.93 -147.84 -6.83
C GLU A 183 -17.71 -148.77 -7.77
N GLN A 184 -18.25 -148.23 -8.88
CA GLN A 184 -18.89 -149.00 -9.95
C GLN A 184 -17.90 -149.92 -10.67
N ALA A 185 -16.68 -149.45 -10.97
CA ALA A 185 -15.61 -150.25 -11.56
C ALA A 185 -15.15 -151.36 -10.59
N ARG A 186 -15.10 -151.08 -9.28
CA ARG A 186 -14.75 -152.05 -8.23
C ARG A 186 -15.81 -153.16 -8.12
N LEU A 187 -17.09 -152.80 -8.14
CA LEU A 187 -18.21 -153.76 -8.19
C LEU A 187 -18.24 -154.58 -9.49
N ALA A 188 -17.84 -153.98 -10.63
CA ALA A 188 -17.72 -154.68 -11.90
C ALA A 188 -16.54 -155.67 -11.93
N ASP A 189 -15.42 -155.34 -11.29
CA ASP A 189 -14.25 -156.22 -11.23
C ASP A 189 -14.44 -157.38 -10.22
N GLU A 190 -15.18 -157.14 -9.13
CA GLU A 190 -15.61 -158.20 -8.19
C GLU A 190 -16.59 -159.20 -8.86
N LYS A 191 -17.32 -158.76 -9.88
CA LYS A 191 -18.17 -159.61 -10.74
C LYS A 191 -17.37 -160.38 -11.80
N SER A 192 -16.20 -159.87 -12.23
CA SER A 192 -15.36 -160.48 -13.28
C SER A 192 -14.45 -161.59 -12.76
N ARG A 193 -14.07 -161.55 -11.47
CA ARG A 193 -13.10 -162.47 -10.85
C ARG A 193 -13.71 -163.77 -10.30
N GLY A 194 -15.00 -164.01 -10.51
CA GLY A 194 -15.74 -165.13 -9.92
C GLY A 194 -16.57 -165.94 -10.91
N GLN A 195 -16.08 -166.31 -12.10
CA GLN A 195 -16.59 -167.47 -12.87
C GLN A 195 -15.81 -167.70 -14.18
N LYS A 196 -14.90 -168.70 -14.18
CA LYS A 196 -14.62 -169.61 -15.30
C LYS A 196 -13.74 -170.77 -14.84
N LEU A 197 -14.39 -171.86 -14.41
CA LEU A 197 -14.08 -173.26 -14.74
C LEU A 197 -14.99 -174.17 -13.90
N PHE A 198 -16.12 -174.61 -14.45
CA PHE A 198 -16.32 -176.01 -14.82
C PHE A 198 -17.72 -176.26 -15.37
N LYS A 199 -17.79 -177.16 -16.35
CA LYS A 199 -19.00 -177.65 -17.00
C LYS A 199 -19.65 -178.75 -16.13
N HIS A 200 -20.98 -178.63 -15.99
CA HIS A 200 -21.96 -179.72 -16.10
C HIS A 200 -22.29 -180.60 -14.88
N CYS A 201 -23.32 -180.20 -14.11
CA CYS A 201 -24.59 -180.94 -13.89
C CYS A 201 -25.40 -180.26 -12.79
N PHE A 202 -26.39 -179.42 -13.14
CA PHE A 202 -27.69 -179.32 -12.42
C PHE A 202 -28.61 -178.31 -13.13
N MET A 203 -29.60 -178.81 -13.86
CA MET A 203 -30.79 -178.08 -14.31
C MET A 203 -31.91 -178.22 -13.26
N GLU A 204 -32.92 -177.34 -13.35
CA GLU A 204 -34.23 -177.35 -12.66
C GLU A 204 -34.47 -176.37 -11.47
N ARG A 205 -33.60 -175.39 -11.20
CA ARG A 205 -33.88 -174.34 -10.18
C ARG A 205 -33.74 -172.87 -10.63
N ILE A 206 -33.49 -172.62 -11.91
CA ILE A 206 -33.09 -171.27 -12.40
C ILE A 206 -34.27 -170.38 -12.83
N GLU A 207 -35.43 -170.93 -13.21
CA GLU A 207 -36.51 -170.11 -13.81
C GLU A 207 -37.31 -169.24 -12.79
N VAL A 208 -37.27 -169.58 -11.50
CA VAL A 208 -37.95 -168.80 -10.42
C VAL A 208 -37.00 -167.78 -9.76
N ALA A 209 -35.69 -168.00 -9.82
CA ALA A 209 -34.69 -167.06 -9.28
C ALA A 209 -34.37 -165.93 -10.28
N GLU A 210 -34.42 -166.21 -11.59
CA GLU A 210 -34.25 -165.19 -12.64
C GLU A 210 -35.34 -164.10 -12.56
N ASN A 211 -36.61 -164.46 -12.34
CA ASN A 211 -37.69 -163.47 -12.29
C ASN A 211 -37.65 -162.52 -11.06
N LYS A 212 -37.12 -162.98 -9.92
CA LYS A 212 -36.96 -162.10 -8.72
C LYS A 212 -35.71 -161.23 -8.81
N LEU A 213 -34.61 -161.75 -9.38
CA LEU A 213 -33.42 -160.95 -9.66
C LEU A 213 -33.68 -159.92 -10.75
N GLU A 214 -34.47 -160.24 -11.77
CA GLU A 214 -34.85 -159.28 -12.81
C GLU A 214 -35.78 -158.18 -12.27
N GLN A 215 -36.71 -158.48 -11.35
CA GLN A 215 -37.51 -157.44 -10.68
C GLN A 215 -36.68 -156.53 -9.75
N VAL A 216 -35.69 -157.08 -9.05
CA VAL A 216 -34.79 -156.28 -8.19
C VAL A 216 -33.84 -155.45 -9.05
N ARG A 217 -33.34 -155.99 -10.17
CA ARG A 217 -32.55 -155.26 -11.17
C ARG A 217 -33.36 -154.12 -11.78
N LEU A 218 -34.60 -154.37 -12.21
CA LEU A 218 -35.47 -153.31 -12.77
C LEU A 218 -35.84 -152.23 -11.75
N LYS A 219 -36.02 -152.56 -10.45
CA LYS A 219 -36.23 -151.55 -9.40
C LYS A 219 -34.96 -150.76 -9.06
N MET A 220 -33.79 -151.40 -9.09
CA MET A 220 -32.52 -150.69 -8.94
C MET A 220 -32.27 -149.81 -10.16
N ASP A 221 -32.41 -150.33 -11.38
CA ASP A 221 -32.25 -149.58 -12.63
C ASP A 221 -33.24 -148.40 -12.72
N SER A 222 -34.48 -148.58 -12.23
CA SER A 222 -35.47 -147.48 -12.13
C SER A 222 -35.06 -146.42 -11.10
N LYS A 223 -34.54 -146.80 -9.92
CA LYS A 223 -34.07 -145.84 -8.91
C LYS A 223 -32.75 -145.17 -9.29
N PHE A 224 -31.82 -145.89 -9.90
CA PHE A 224 -30.58 -145.33 -10.44
C PHE A 224 -30.86 -144.45 -11.66
N GLY A 225 -31.88 -144.78 -12.45
CA GLY A 225 -32.41 -143.89 -13.48
C GLY A 225 -32.97 -142.59 -12.90
N GLU A 226 -33.78 -142.65 -11.83
CA GLU A 226 -34.31 -141.45 -11.16
C GLU A 226 -33.22 -140.59 -10.49
N ILE A 227 -32.24 -141.21 -9.83
CA ILE A 227 -31.10 -140.50 -9.20
C ILE A 227 -30.19 -139.90 -10.28
N GLY A 228 -29.84 -140.67 -11.32
CA GLY A 228 -29.05 -140.20 -12.46
C GLY A 228 -29.75 -139.07 -13.22
N CYS A 229 -31.07 -139.09 -13.35
CA CYS A 229 -31.82 -138.00 -14.00
C CYS A 229 -31.91 -136.74 -13.11
N ARG A 230 -32.08 -136.86 -11.79
CA ARG A 230 -32.06 -135.69 -10.88
C ARG A 230 -30.68 -135.08 -10.76
N ASP A 231 -29.65 -135.89 -10.68
CA ASP A 231 -28.28 -135.42 -10.60
C ASP A 231 -27.86 -134.81 -11.95
N ASN A 232 -28.14 -135.45 -13.10
CA ASN A 232 -27.86 -134.88 -14.42
C ASN A 232 -28.62 -133.56 -14.68
N ALA A 233 -29.87 -133.44 -14.23
CA ALA A 233 -30.59 -132.16 -14.28
C ALA A 233 -29.95 -131.10 -13.35
N GLY A 234 -29.40 -131.52 -12.21
CA GLY A 234 -28.59 -130.67 -11.32
C GLY A 234 -27.28 -130.20 -11.98
N TRP A 235 -26.60 -131.07 -12.73
CA TRP A 235 -25.40 -130.74 -13.51
C TRP A 235 -25.68 -129.80 -14.66
N GLU A 236 -26.74 -130.05 -15.41
CA GLU A 236 -27.16 -129.17 -16.49
C GLU A 236 -27.57 -127.80 -15.95
N SER A 237 -28.26 -127.74 -14.80
CA SER A 237 -28.61 -126.48 -14.14
C SER A 237 -27.38 -125.74 -13.58
N LEU A 238 -26.41 -126.43 -12.98
CA LEU A 238 -25.18 -125.83 -12.47
C LEU A 238 -24.30 -125.34 -13.63
N ALA A 239 -24.19 -126.12 -14.71
CA ALA A 239 -23.45 -125.75 -15.92
C ALA A 239 -24.08 -124.56 -16.65
N LEU A 240 -25.42 -124.46 -16.68
CA LEU A 240 -26.13 -123.28 -17.18
C LEU A 240 -25.87 -122.06 -16.30
N SER A 241 -25.96 -122.20 -14.98
CA SER A 241 -25.68 -121.10 -14.05
C SER A 241 -24.23 -120.60 -14.12
N ILE A 242 -23.25 -121.49 -14.33
CA ILE A 242 -21.84 -121.12 -14.57
C ILE A 242 -21.71 -120.31 -15.87
N LYS A 243 -22.34 -120.76 -16.97
CA LYS A 243 -22.31 -120.04 -18.26
C LYS A 243 -22.97 -118.66 -18.17
N GLU A 244 -24.10 -118.56 -17.47
CA GLU A 244 -24.76 -117.28 -17.22
C GLU A 244 -23.87 -116.34 -16.40
N ALA A 245 -23.19 -116.85 -15.36
CA ALA A 245 -22.26 -116.07 -14.56
C ALA A 245 -20.98 -115.68 -15.33
N ASP A 246 -20.47 -116.54 -16.21
CA ASP A 246 -19.36 -116.24 -17.13
C ASP A 246 -19.72 -115.09 -18.09
N LEU A 247 -20.92 -115.11 -18.67
CA LEU A 247 -21.41 -114.03 -19.54
C LEU A 247 -21.59 -112.71 -18.78
N VAL A 248 -22.07 -112.77 -17.53
CA VAL A 248 -22.18 -111.59 -16.67
C VAL A 248 -20.79 -111.04 -16.33
N ARG A 249 -19.81 -111.89 -16.03
CA ARG A 249 -18.41 -111.49 -15.78
C ARG A 249 -17.80 -110.83 -17.01
N GLU A 250 -17.88 -111.44 -18.18
CA GLU A 250 -17.38 -110.85 -19.44
C GLU A 250 -18.04 -109.50 -19.74
N SER A 251 -19.35 -109.36 -19.45
CA SER A 251 -20.05 -108.07 -19.58
C SER A 251 -19.59 -107.03 -18.56
N VAL A 252 -19.17 -107.42 -17.36
CA VAL A 252 -18.65 -106.52 -16.32
C VAL A 252 -17.22 -106.10 -16.66
N GLU A 253 -16.36 -107.04 -17.04
CA GLU A 253 -14.98 -106.80 -17.49
C GLU A 253 -14.96 -105.82 -18.67
N LYS A 254 -15.78 -106.04 -19.71
CA LYS A 254 -15.86 -105.12 -20.85
C LYS A 254 -16.33 -103.71 -20.46
N LYS A 255 -17.30 -103.60 -19.54
CA LYS A 255 -17.73 -102.30 -19.02
C LYS A 255 -16.65 -101.62 -18.18
N LEU A 256 -15.85 -102.40 -17.46
CA LEU A 256 -14.73 -101.92 -16.68
C LEU A 256 -13.61 -101.42 -17.59
N GLU A 257 -13.24 -102.15 -18.64
CA GLU A 257 -12.28 -101.70 -19.66
C GLU A 257 -12.75 -100.41 -20.37
N GLU A 258 -14.03 -100.33 -20.74
CA GLU A 258 -14.62 -99.12 -21.34
C GLU A 258 -14.56 -97.93 -20.36
N LEU A 259 -14.85 -98.15 -19.07
CA LEU A 259 -14.77 -97.13 -18.03
C LEU A 259 -13.33 -96.72 -17.72
N GLU A 260 -12.38 -97.64 -17.72
CA GLU A 260 -10.96 -97.35 -17.51
C GLU A 260 -10.37 -96.57 -18.69
N ARG A 261 -10.78 -96.88 -19.93
CA ARG A 261 -10.45 -96.06 -21.10
C ARG A 261 -11.08 -94.66 -21.01
N MET A 262 -12.34 -94.55 -20.62
CA MET A 262 -12.96 -93.24 -20.40
C MET A 262 -12.26 -92.47 -19.26
N ARG A 263 -11.75 -93.17 -18.23
CA ARG A 263 -10.95 -92.58 -17.15
C ARG A 263 -9.65 -92.00 -17.67
N THR A 264 -8.90 -92.72 -18.52
CA THR A 264 -7.63 -92.21 -19.06
C THR A 264 -7.85 -91.02 -20.00
N GLU A 265 -8.91 -91.06 -20.81
CA GLU A 265 -9.34 -89.91 -21.64
C GLU A 265 -9.80 -88.72 -20.76
N PHE A 266 -10.49 -88.98 -19.65
CA PHE A 266 -10.90 -87.94 -18.72
C PHE A 266 -9.72 -87.31 -17.99
N ILE A 267 -8.76 -88.12 -17.50
CA ILE A 267 -7.53 -87.62 -16.86
C ILE A 267 -6.72 -86.75 -17.83
N SER A 268 -6.55 -87.18 -19.09
CA SER A 268 -5.81 -86.38 -20.07
C SER A 268 -6.52 -85.05 -20.39
N PHE A 269 -7.84 -85.06 -20.49
CA PHE A 269 -8.65 -83.85 -20.61
C PHE A 269 -8.50 -82.92 -19.38
N GLN A 270 -8.46 -83.48 -18.17
CA GLN A 270 -8.22 -82.70 -16.95
C GLN A 270 -6.83 -82.09 -16.91
N GLU A 271 -5.78 -82.84 -17.24
CA GLU A 271 -4.41 -82.33 -17.27
C GLU A 271 -4.25 -81.20 -18.31
N GLU A 272 -4.93 -81.29 -19.45
CA GLU A 272 -5.00 -80.22 -20.44
C GLU A 272 -5.76 -79.01 -19.89
N LYS A 273 -6.93 -79.23 -19.27
CA LYS A 273 -7.73 -78.15 -18.70
C LYS A 273 -7.03 -77.47 -17.51
N ALA A 274 -6.36 -78.23 -16.66
CA ALA A 274 -5.57 -77.72 -15.54
C ALA A 274 -4.39 -76.87 -16.03
N ARG A 275 -3.68 -77.29 -17.09
CA ARG A 275 -2.64 -76.49 -17.75
C ARG A 275 -3.20 -75.20 -18.36
N GLU A 276 -4.36 -75.26 -19.02
CA GLU A 276 -5.05 -74.08 -19.56
C GLU A 276 -5.48 -73.10 -18.46
N LEU A 277 -6.01 -73.61 -17.35
CA LEU A 277 -6.41 -72.78 -16.21
C LEU A 277 -5.18 -72.19 -15.50
N ALA A 278 -4.08 -72.93 -15.38
CA ALA A 278 -2.83 -72.45 -14.79
C ALA A 278 -2.18 -71.35 -15.63
N SER A 279 -2.17 -71.47 -16.96
CA SER A 279 -1.64 -70.42 -17.83
C SER A 279 -2.49 -69.15 -17.81
N LYS A 280 -3.82 -69.27 -17.72
CA LYS A 280 -4.73 -68.14 -17.52
C LYS A 280 -4.51 -67.44 -16.18
N GLU A 281 -4.34 -68.20 -15.10
CA GLU A 281 -4.06 -67.67 -13.76
C GLU A 281 -2.72 -66.91 -13.73
N GLN A 282 -1.65 -67.48 -14.31
CA GLN A 282 -0.35 -66.81 -14.45
C GLN A 282 -0.44 -65.50 -15.25
N LEU A 283 -1.27 -65.48 -16.32
CA LEU A 283 -1.48 -64.27 -17.11
C LEU A 283 -2.24 -63.20 -16.32
N LEU A 284 -3.21 -63.60 -15.50
CA LEU A 284 -3.93 -62.68 -14.60
C LEU A 284 -3.03 -62.16 -13.48
N ASP A 285 -2.12 -62.98 -12.94
CA ASP A 285 -1.12 -62.56 -11.96
C ASP A 285 -0.16 -61.53 -12.55
N ALA A 286 0.39 -61.80 -13.74
CA ALA A 286 1.26 -60.86 -14.44
C ALA A 286 0.55 -59.54 -14.81
N MET A 287 -0.74 -59.58 -15.14
CA MET A 287 -1.53 -58.38 -15.37
C MET A 287 -1.79 -57.60 -14.08
N THR A 288 -1.99 -58.31 -12.96
CA THR A 288 -2.19 -57.71 -11.63
C THR A 288 -0.93 -56.98 -11.18
N GLU A 289 0.24 -57.62 -11.28
CA GLU A 289 1.53 -57.05 -10.91
C GLU A 289 1.83 -55.76 -11.69
N LYS A 290 1.67 -55.79 -13.02
CA LYS A 290 1.85 -54.59 -13.86
C LYS A 290 0.91 -53.45 -13.51
N LEU A 291 -0.37 -53.73 -13.28
CA LEU A 291 -1.35 -52.70 -12.92
C LEU A 291 -1.04 -52.04 -11.58
N VAL A 292 -0.48 -52.79 -10.62
CA VAL A 292 -0.05 -52.28 -9.32
C VAL A 292 1.22 -51.44 -9.48
N GLU A 293 2.25 -51.95 -10.18
CA GLU A 293 3.49 -51.24 -10.43
C GLU A 293 3.26 -49.89 -11.14
N ASP A 294 2.46 -49.88 -12.22
CA ASP A 294 2.14 -48.66 -12.97
C ASP A 294 1.43 -47.62 -12.08
N ALA A 295 0.52 -48.06 -11.21
CA ALA A 295 -0.20 -47.19 -10.28
C ALA A 295 0.71 -46.64 -9.16
N GLU A 296 1.63 -47.44 -8.65
CA GLU A 296 2.59 -47.02 -7.62
C GLU A 296 3.60 -46.02 -8.17
N LEU A 297 4.19 -46.29 -9.35
CA LEU A 297 5.13 -45.39 -10.02
C LEU A 297 4.50 -44.03 -10.30
N SER A 298 3.32 -44.00 -10.90
CA SER A 298 2.61 -42.75 -11.21
C SER A 298 2.28 -41.94 -9.96
N ASN A 299 1.91 -42.61 -8.85
CA ASN A 299 1.62 -41.94 -7.59
C ASN A 299 2.90 -41.40 -6.92
N GLN A 300 4.02 -42.12 -7.02
CA GLN A 300 5.29 -41.71 -6.44
C GLN A 300 5.90 -40.51 -7.17
N GLU A 301 5.86 -40.50 -8.51
CA GLU A 301 6.25 -39.35 -9.33
C GLU A 301 5.45 -38.08 -8.99
N LEU A 302 4.13 -38.23 -8.80
CA LEU A 302 3.25 -37.12 -8.42
C LEU A 302 3.60 -36.58 -7.02
N ILE A 303 3.84 -37.46 -6.05
CA ILE A 303 4.24 -37.06 -4.68
C ILE A 303 5.57 -36.28 -4.69
N GLU A 304 6.54 -36.69 -5.50
CA GLU A 304 7.81 -35.96 -5.62
C GLU A 304 7.63 -34.57 -6.22
N ARG A 305 6.79 -34.44 -7.26
CA ARG A 305 6.43 -33.14 -7.85
C ARG A 305 5.69 -32.24 -6.86
N GLU A 306 4.73 -32.78 -6.09
CA GLU A 306 4.02 -32.04 -5.05
C GLU A 306 4.98 -31.49 -3.99
N LYS A 307 5.97 -32.28 -3.55
CA LYS A 307 6.99 -31.85 -2.59
C LYS A 307 7.86 -30.72 -3.15
N LEU A 308 8.30 -30.84 -4.40
CA LEU A 308 9.07 -29.79 -5.08
C LEU A 308 8.24 -28.50 -5.18
N GLY A 309 6.96 -28.61 -5.56
CA GLY A 309 6.03 -27.49 -5.63
C GLY A 309 5.88 -26.76 -4.28
N HIS A 310 5.65 -27.51 -3.19
CA HIS A 310 5.58 -26.94 -1.83
C HIS A 310 6.89 -26.24 -1.43
N SER A 311 8.06 -26.84 -1.75
CA SER A 311 9.36 -26.24 -1.43
C SER A 311 9.61 -24.92 -2.19
N LEU A 312 9.09 -24.82 -3.43
CA LEU A 312 9.19 -23.60 -4.24
C LEU A 312 8.29 -22.50 -3.70
N LEU A 313 7.05 -22.84 -3.31
CA LEU A 313 6.13 -21.91 -2.65
C LEU A 313 6.70 -21.36 -1.35
N GLU A 314 7.26 -22.22 -0.49
CA GLU A 314 7.88 -21.79 0.77
C GLU A 314 9.06 -20.83 0.53
N ARG A 315 9.87 -21.11 -0.49
CA ARG A 315 10.96 -20.21 -0.90
C ARG A 315 10.46 -18.88 -1.48
N LEU A 316 9.39 -18.89 -2.26
CA LEU A 316 8.79 -17.66 -2.81
C LEU A 316 8.16 -16.82 -1.69
N GLN A 317 7.53 -17.46 -0.71
CA GLN A 317 7.00 -16.80 0.48
C GLN A 317 8.11 -16.13 1.30
N LEU A 318 9.20 -16.85 1.59
CA LEU A 318 10.38 -16.25 2.25
C LEU A 318 10.99 -15.11 1.43
N ALA A 319 11.02 -15.23 0.10
CA ALA A 319 11.53 -14.15 -0.76
C ALA A 319 10.62 -12.91 -0.67
N LYS A 320 9.30 -13.08 -0.64
CA LYS A 320 8.33 -12.01 -0.46
C LYS A 320 8.52 -11.30 0.88
N GLU A 321 8.60 -12.05 1.97
CA GLU A 321 8.83 -11.50 3.32
C GLU A 321 10.16 -10.72 3.40
N ASN A 322 11.21 -11.20 2.73
CA ASN A 322 12.49 -10.49 2.67
C ASN A 322 12.41 -9.18 1.88
N VAL A 323 11.69 -9.15 0.75
CA VAL A 323 11.50 -7.92 -0.04
C VAL A 323 10.66 -6.90 0.74
N GLU A 324 9.61 -7.35 1.42
CA GLU A 324 8.78 -6.51 2.31
C GLU A 324 9.62 -5.93 3.47
N GLY A 325 10.49 -6.75 4.08
CA GLY A 325 11.44 -6.32 5.11
C GLY A 325 12.48 -5.32 4.58
N LEU A 326 12.95 -5.49 3.33
CA LEU A 326 13.84 -4.52 2.70
C LEU A 326 13.14 -3.20 2.38
N LYS A 327 11.90 -3.25 1.90
CA LYS A 327 11.08 -2.07 1.61
C LYS A 327 10.85 -1.21 2.84
N THR A 328 10.39 -1.82 3.93
CA THR A 328 10.21 -1.12 5.21
C THR A 328 11.52 -0.54 5.75
N SER A 329 12.64 -1.27 5.62
CA SER A 329 13.98 -0.76 6.00
C SER A 329 14.39 0.46 5.16
N VAL A 330 14.14 0.42 3.85
CA VAL A 330 14.43 1.51 2.92
C VAL A 330 13.57 2.74 3.18
N GLU A 331 12.26 2.57 3.37
CA GLU A 331 11.31 3.62 3.71
C GLU A 331 11.68 4.32 5.04
N ASN A 332 12.03 3.55 6.08
CA ASN A 332 12.47 4.11 7.36
C ASN A 332 13.74 4.96 7.19
N ARG A 333 14.71 4.51 6.38
CA ARG A 333 15.93 5.28 6.12
C ARG A 333 15.65 6.56 5.33
N PHE A 334 14.71 6.54 4.39
CA PHE A 334 14.27 7.74 3.69
C PHE A 334 13.56 8.71 4.64
N TYR A 335 12.68 8.21 5.50
CA TYR A 335 12.02 9.02 6.53
C TYR A 335 13.03 9.67 7.49
N GLU A 336 14.01 8.93 7.99
CA GLU A 336 15.10 9.47 8.83
C GLU A 336 15.92 10.55 8.12
N ALA A 337 16.20 10.35 6.83
CA ALA A 337 16.92 11.34 6.03
C ALA A 337 16.11 12.61 5.84
N ASP A 338 14.80 12.47 5.57
CA ASP A 338 13.88 13.58 5.38
C ASP A 338 13.68 14.39 6.67
N GLU A 339 13.59 13.72 7.81
CA GLU A 339 13.55 14.39 9.12
C GLU A 339 14.85 15.17 9.40
N LYS A 340 16.02 14.62 9.06
CA LYS A 340 17.30 15.33 9.18
C LYS A 340 17.36 16.54 8.26
N MET A 341 16.87 16.43 7.02
CA MET A 341 16.79 17.56 6.09
C MET A 341 15.87 18.66 6.62
N ARG A 342 14.72 18.30 7.20
CA ARG A 342 13.79 19.25 7.81
C ARG A 342 14.40 20.00 9.01
N LYS A 343 15.19 19.29 9.84
CA LYS A 343 15.96 19.90 10.93
C LYS A 343 17.01 20.89 10.41
N LEU A 344 17.79 20.50 9.40
CA LEU A 344 18.78 21.39 8.78
C LEU A 344 18.14 22.64 8.16
N ALA A 345 17.00 22.50 7.49
CA ALA A 345 16.26 23.64 6.94
C ALA A 345 15.77 24.61 8.04
N SER A 346 15.35 24.08 9.20
CA SER A 346 14.98 24.92 10.34
C SER A 346 16.17 25.66 10.98
N GLU A 347 17.35 25.00 11.03
CA GLU A 347 18.59 25.64 11.49
C GLU A 347 19.08 26.72 10.53
N GLU A 348 18.93 26.50 9.23
CA GLU A 348 19.23 27.48 8.17
C GLU A 348 18.36 28.73 8.29
N GLN A 349 17.03 28.58 8.45
CA GLN A 349 16.13 29.72 8.69
C GLN A 349 16.50 30.51 9.96
N LEU A 350 16.93 29.81 11.02
CA LEU A 350 17.40 30.48 12.24
C LEU A 350 18.70 31.24 11.99
N LEU A 351 19.63 30.68 11.21
CA LEU A 351 20.87 31.36 10.84
C LEU A 351 20.62 32.59 9.98
N ASP A 352 19.70 32.52 9.01
CA ASP A 352 19.28 33.66 8.18
C ASP A 352 18.64 34.77 9.02
N SER A 353 17.74 34.41 9.94
CA SER A 353 17.15 35.41 10.84
C SER A 353 18.20 36.12 11.71
N ARG A 354 19.26 35.38 12.09
CA ARG A 354 20.37 35.90 12.91
C ARG A 354 21.34 36.73 12.08
N SER A 355 21.62 36.35 10.83
CA SER A 355 22.46 37.11 9.90
C SER A 355 21.79 38.43 9.53
N GLU A 356 20.49 38.43 9.22
CA GLU A 356 19.70 39.66 9.00
C GLU A 356 19.78 40.62 10.19
N LYS A 357 19.67 40.08 11.42
CA LYS A 357 19.76 40.91 12.62
C LYS A 357 21.14 41.55 12.76
N VAL A 358 22.21 40.80 12.52
CA VAL A 358 23.58 41.34 12.53
C VAL A 358 23.77 42.39 11.44
N PHE A 359 23.17 42.19 10.25
CA PHE A 359 23.20 43.18 9.17
C PHE A 359 22.48 44.48 9.56
N ARG A 360 21.27 44.39 10.09
CA ARG A 360 20.52 45.56 10.60
C ARG A 360 21.28 46.32 11.69
N ASP A 361 21.89 45.59 12.63
CA ASP A 361 22.70 46.21 13.69
C ASP A 361 23.96 46.90 13.11
N ALA A 362 24.58 46.32 12.08
CA ALA A 362 25.73 46.91 11.38
C ALA A 362 25.36 48.15 10.56
N GLU A 363 24.20 48.15 9.88
CA GLU A 363 23.66 49.31 9.16
C GLU A 363 23.41 50.49 10.10
N LEU A 364 22.75 50.24 11.25
CA LEU A 364 22.53 51.26 12.28
C LEU A 364 23.86 51.81 12.82
N MET A 365 24.84 50.94 13.09
CA MET A 365 26.18 51.38 13.49
C MET A 365 26.86 52.26 12.43
N ASN A 366 26.68 51.93 11.15
CA ASN A 366 27.24 52.70 10.04
C ASN A 366 26.58 54.07 9.91
N GLU A 367 25.26 54.17 10.05
CA GLU A 367 24.52 55.45 10.08
C GLU A 367 24.99 56.35 11.23
N GLU A 368 25.14 55.80 12.44
CA GLU A 368 25.70 56.54 13.58
C GLU A 368 27.13 57.04 13.33
N LEU A 369 27.97 56.22 12.69
CA LEU A 369 29.34 56.57 12.31
C LEU A 369 29.36 57.71 11.30
N ILE A 370 28.50 57.68 10.28
CA ILE A 370 28.34 58.74 9.29
C ILE A 370 27.94 60.07 9.95
N GLU A 371 26.99 60.04 10.89
CA GLU A 371 26.61 61.25 11.65
C GLU A 371 27.75 61.77 12.53
N ARG A 372 28.47 60.89 13.23
CA ARG A 372 29.66 61.25 14.01
C ARG A 372 30.75 61.88 13.13
N GLU A 373 30.98 61.36 11.93
CA GLU A 373 31.93 61.97 10.98
C GLU A 373 31.50 63.36 10.52
N LYS A 374 30.21 63.56 10.18
CA LYS A 374 29.69 64.88 9.81
C LYS A 374 29.92 65.89 10.92
N LEU A 375 29.65 65.50 12.17
CA LEU A 375 29.88 66.32 13.36
C LEU A 375 31.37 66.59 13.58
N GLY A 376 32.22 65.59 13.35
CA GLY A 376 33.68 65.72 13.36
C GLY A 376 34.19 66.74 12.34
N ARG A 377 33.70 66.68 11.08
CA ARG A 377 34.03 67.65 10.02
C ARG A 377 33.61 69.08 10.40
N GLN A 378 32.40 69.27 10.93
CA GLN A 378 31.92 70.57 11.40
C GLN A 378 32.78 71.15 12.53
N LEU A 379 33.21 70.32 13.49
CA LEU A 379 34.10 70.75 14.56
C LEU A 379 35.48 71.16 14.02
N LEU A 380 36.00 70.45 13.01
CA LEU A 380 37.26 70.76 12.35
C LEU A 380 37.19 72.13 11.65
N ASP A 381 36.14 72.38 10.87
CA ASP A 381 35.94 73.67 10.17
C ASP A 381 35.88 74.85 11.15
N ARG A 382 35.21 74.68 12.29
CA ARG A 382 35.16 75.71 13.34
C ARG A 382 36.53 75.98 13.96
N LEU A 383 37.34 74.93 14.16
CA LEU A 383 38.71 75.09 14.67
C LEU A 383 39.61 75.79 13.65
N CYS A 384 39.51 75.47 12.36
CA CYS A 384 40.21 76.18 11.29
C CYS A 384 39.83 77.67 11.28
N SER A 385 38.53 78.00 11.36
CA SER A 385 38.07 79.39 11.44
C SER A 385 38.62 80.15 12.65
N VAL A 386 38.67 79.51 13.82
CA VAL A 386 39.25 80.10 15.04
C VAL A 386 40.76 80.29 14.88
N LYS A 387 41.47 79.33 14.29
CA LYS A 387 42.90 79.42 13.98
C LYS A 387 43.18 80.61 13.06
N ASP A 388 42.46 80.73 11.94
CA ASP A 388 42.61 81.82 10.98
C ASP A 388 42.33 83.19 11.63
N SER A 389 41.35 83.25 12.54
CA SER A 389 41.02 84.46 13.30
C SER A 389 42.16 84.86 14.26
N VAL A 390 42.79 83.89 14.93
CA VAL A 390 43.93 84.13 15.82
C VAL A 390 45.17 84.57 15.02
N GLU A 391 45.42 83.97 13.86
CA GLU A 391 46.49 84.39 12.94
C GLU A 391 46.25 85.80 12.40
N GLY A 392 45.01 86.14 12.04
CA GLY A 392 44.63 87.50 11.63
C GLY A 392 44.82 88.54 12.73
N LEU A 393 44.49 88.20 13.98
CA LEU A 393 44.75 89.07 15.13
C LEU A 393 46.24 89.26 15.40
N LYS A 394 47.07 88.22 15.20
CA LYS A 394 48.53 88.29 15.30
C LYS A 394 49.09 89.26 14.25
N ALA A 395 48.69 89.13 12.98
CA ALA A 395 49.11 90.03 11.91
C ALA A 395 48.69 91.50 12.16
N ALA A 396 47.48 91.72 12.69
CA ALA A 396 47.01 93.07 13.04
C ALA A 396 47.81 93.69 14.21
N ALA A 397 48.26 92.87 15.17
CA ALA A 397 49.13 93.32 16.25
C ALA A 397 50.53 93.70 15.72
N ASP A 398 51.10 92.89 14.83
CA ASP A 398 52.39 93.18 14.17
C ASP A 398 52.32 94.46 13.33
N GLN A 399 51.22 94.67 12.59
CA GLN A 399 50.98 95.89 11.80
C GLN A 399 50.90 97.15 12.69
N ARG A 400 50.22 97.06 13.84
CA ARG A 400 50.17 98.18 14.80
C ARG A 400 51.53 98.47 15.43
N PHE A 401 52.38 97.47 15.57
CA PHE A 401 53.75 97.66 16.05
C PHE A 401 54.58 98.51 15.06
N ILE A 402 54.45 98.23 13.75
CA ILE A 402 55.09 99.00 12.67
C ILE A 402 54.55 100.44 12.64
N GLU A 403 53.24 100.62 12.81
CA GLU A 403 52.59 101.94 12.78
C GLU A 403 53.01 102.83 13.97
N VAL A 404 53.30 102.24 15.14
CA VAL A 404 53.84 102.96 16.30
C VAL A 404 55.27 103.41 16.04
N SER A 405 56.11 102.59 15.40
CA SER A 405 57.47 102.96 15.03
C SER A 405 57.53 104.10 13.98
N LEU A 406 56.57 104.17 13.06
CA LEU A 406 56.48 105.28 12.10
C LEU A 406 56.08 106.61 12.77
N LYS A 407 55.19 106.58 13.77
CA LYS A 407 54.80 107.79 14.53
C LYS A 407 55.93 108.35 15.40
N GLU A 408 56.94 107.54 15.73
CA GLU A 408 58.19 107.99 16.37
C GLU A 408 59.01 108.89 15.43
N THR A 409 59.00 108.62 14.12
CA THR A 409 59.71 109.44 13.12
C THR A 409 59.01 110.78 12.81
N ASP A 410 57.69 110.85 12.98
CA ASP A 410 56.92 112.10 12.85
C ASP A 410 57.18 113.08 14.01
N LEU A 411 57.53 112.59 15.20
CA LEU A 411 57.90 113.42 16.35
C LEU A 411 59.27 114.11 16.18
N ASP A 412 60.21 113.47 15.47
CA ASP A 412 61.49 114.10 15.11
C ASP A 412 61.32 115.21 14.06
N SER A 413 60.30 115.11 13.21
CA SER A 413 59.94 116.18 12.27
C SER A 413 59.30 117.39 12.97
N LEU A 414 58.53 117.15 14.04
CA LEU A 414 57.97 118.18 14.92
C LEU A 414 59.06 118.92 15.72
N ARG A 415 60.14 118.23 16.11
CA ARG A 415 61.32 118.82 16.77
C ARG A 415 62.01 119.88 15.90
N ASN A 416 62.18 119.60 14.60
CA ASN A 416 62.80 120.53 13.64
C ASN A 416 61.91 121.75 13.30
N TRP A 417 60.58 121.61 13.40
CA TRP A 417 59.65 122.73 13.24
C TRP A 417 59.67 123.71 14.42
N VAL A 418 59.92 123.20 15.64
CA VAL A 418 60.03 124.01 16.87
C VAL A 418 61.28 124.88 16.86
N GLU A 419 62.42 124.40 16.36
CA GLU A 419 63.64 125.22 16.18
C GLU A 419 63.41 126.40 15.24
N LYS A 420 62.70 126.18 14.13
CA LYS A 420 62.37 127.24 13.16
C LYS A 420 61.36 128.29 13.69
N LYS A 421 60.63 127.95 14.76
CA LYS A 421 59.72 128.86 15.46
C LYS A 421 60.41 129.68 16.56
N MET A 422 61.58 129.25 17.05
CA MET A 422 62.37 130.03 18.01
C MET A 422 62.97 131.28 17.35
N ASP A 423 63.43 131.20 16.09
CA ASP A 423 63.96 132.37 15.36
C ASP A 423 62.89 133.44 15.04
N GLU A 424 61.61 133.06 14.96
CA GLU A 424 60.47 133.99 14.81
C GLU A 424 60.02 134.60 16.16
N ALA A 425 60.45 134.03 17.29
CA ALA A 425 60.13 134.50 18.64
C ALA A 425 61.04 135.67 19.08
N ASP A 426 62.32 135.67 18.68
CA ASP A 426 63.27 136.78 18.91
C ASP A 426 62.80 138.11 18.28
N LEU A 427 61.98 138.04 17.23
CA LEU A 427 61.41 139.22 16.56
C LEU A 427 60.13 139.74 17.23
N LYS A 428 59.46 138.90 18.03
CA LYS A 428 58.22 139.23 18.77
C LYS A 428 58.46 139.54 20.25
N GLU A 429 59.61 139.17 20.81
CA GLU A 429 60.03 139.52 22.18
C GLU A 429 60.13 141.05 22.40
N ARG A 430 60.50 141.82 21.36
CA ARG A 430 60.49 143.30 21.39
C ARG A 430 59.09 143.93 21.33
N GLU A 431 58.06 143.18 20.94
CA GLU A 431 56.65 143.63 20.92
C GLU A 431 55.89 143.21 22.20
N VAL A 432 56.45 142.26 22.96
CA VAL A 432 55.88 141.69 24.20
C VAL A 432 56.25 142.49 25.46
N GLU A 433 57.34 143.26 25.49
CA GLU A 433 57.65 144.19 26.58
C GLU A 433 56.58 145.31 26.76
N GLU A 434 55.90 145.68 25.67
CA GLU A 434 54.85 146.71 25.69
C GLU A 434 53.46 146.11 26.03
N GLN A 435 53.23 144.82 25.76
CA GLN A 435 51.99 144.09 26.07
C GLN A 435 52.03 143.39 27.44
N GLY A 436 53.21 143.16 28.02
CA GLY A 436 53.44 142.60 29.35
C GLY A 436 52.90 143.45 30.51
N ARG A 437 52.65 144.75 30.29
CA ARG A 437 51.99 145.62 31.29
C ARG A 437 50.47 145.44 31.37
N ARG A 438 49.82 144.73 30.43
CA ARG A 438 48.33 144.64 30.35
C ARG A 438 47.75 143.23 30.44
N ILE A 439 48.57 142.18 30.44
CA ILE A 439 48.11 140.77 30.44
C ILE A 439 48.28 140.06 31.80
N ALA A 440 49.12 140.57 32.71
CA ALA A 440 49.22 140.10 34.10
C ALA A 440 47.88 140.18 34.88
N GLU A 441 46.91 140.98 34.43
CA GLU A 441 45.56 141.08 35.02
C GLU A 441 44.54 140.09 34.44
N LYS A 442 44.81 139.41 33.33
CA LYS A 442 43.83 138.56 32.62
C LYS A 442 44.12 137.06 32.68
N GLU A 443 45.33 136.66 33.05
CA GLU A 443 45.72 135.25 33.29
C GLU A 443 44.96 134.59 34.45
N GLY A 444 44.41 135.36 35.39
CA GLY A 444 43.58 134.81 36.48
C GLY A 444 42.19 134.29 36.07
N ARG A 445 41.66 134.62 34.87
CA ARG A 445 40.25 134.34 34.52
C ARG A 445 40.01 133.19 33.53
N LEU A 446 41.00 132.69 32.81
CA LEU A 446 40.74 131.75 31.69
C LEU A 446 41.16 130.31 31.92
N ILE A 447 41.69 129.97 33.10
CA ILE A 447 41.67 128.59 33.63
C ILE A 447 40.21 128.05 33.75
N SER A 448 39.20 128.95 33.72
CA SER A 448 37.78 128.60 33.80
C SER A 448 37.12 128.23 32.46
N LYS A 449 37.76 128.50 31.31
CA LYS A 449 37.12 128.35 29.97
C LYS A 449 37.58 127.12 29.17
N GLU A 450 38.63 126.46 29.64
CA GLU A 450 39.19 125.23 29.05
C GLU A 450 38.27 124.01 29.23
N LYS A 451 37.38 124.03 30.23
CA LYS A 451 36.38 122.96 30.45
C LYS A 451 35.19 122.99 29.48
N GLU A 452 35.02 124.04 28.66
CA GLU A 452 33.76 124.29 27.95
C GLU A 452 33.74 123.78 26.49
N LEU A 453 34.90 123.58 25.84
CA LEU A 453 34.94 123.37 24.37
C LEU A 453 35.30 121.96 23.88
N GLU A 454 35.39 121.00 24.81
CA GLU A 454 35.07 119.59 24.60
C GLU A 454 33.75 119.40 23.83
N VAL A 455 32.80 120.33 24.01
CA VAL A 455 31.44 120.26 23.43
C VAL A 455 31.39 120.50 21.92
N ARG A 456 32.37 121.16 21.30
CA ARG A 456 32.27 121.55 19.88
C ARG A 456 32.91 120.60 18.88
N HIS A 457 33.59 119.55 19.34
CA HIS A 457 33.96 118.39 18.51
C HIS A 457 32.72 117.69 17.91
N LYS A 458 31.53 118.01 18.44
CA LYS A 458 30.21 117.51 18.03
C LYS A 458 29.72 117.99 16.66
N VAL A 459 30.17 119.15 16.16
CA VAL A 459 29.62 119.75 14.90
C VAL A 459 30.31 119.21 13.64
N ARG A 460 31.50 118.61 13.77
CA ARG A 460 32.30 118.19 12.60
C ARG A 460 32.05 116.74 12.17
N SER A 461 31.33 115.93 12.95
CA SER A 461 30.92 114.58 12.52
C SER A 461 29.78 114.61 11.49
N GLU A 462 28.97 115.67 11.45
CA GLU A 462 27.77 115.77 10.60
C GLU A 462 28.07 115.84 9.09
N LYS A 463 29.32 116.17 8.69
CA LYS A 463 29.74 116.13 7.28
C LYS A 463 30.25 114.75 6.81
N LEU A 464 30.60 113.87 7.74
CA LEU A 464 30.90 112.47 7.42
C LEU A 464 29.61 111.63 7.31
N ASP A 465 28.53 112.07 7.97
CA ASP A 465 27.21 111.39 7.94
C ASP A 465 26.50 111.43 6.58
N SER A 466 26.74 112.44 5.72
CA SER A 466 26.04 112.53 4.42
C SER A 466 26.56 111.56 3.35
N ARG A 467 27.81 111.08 3.50
CA ARG A 467 28.49 110.19 2.53
C ARG A 467 28.46 108.72 2.93
N GLU A 468 28.24 108.43 4.21
CA GLU A 468 27.95 107.08 4.72
C GLU A 468 26.47 106.66 4.47
N ASN A 469 25.55 107.62 4.37
CA ASN A 469 24.12 107.34 4.17
C ASN A 469 23.75 106.87 2.74
N SER A 470 24.43 107.31 1.67
CA SER A 470 24.17 106.79 0.31
C SER A 470 24.66 105.35 0.08
N LEU A 471 25.72 104.91 0.77
CA LEU A 471 26.20 103.53 0.66
C LEU A 471 25.40 102.55 1.53
N LYS A 472 24.78 103.01 2.62
CA LYS A 472 23.81 102.22 3.41
C LYS A 472 22.48 102.02 2.67
N GLU A 473 22.11 102.91 1.75
CA GLU A 473 20.87 102.80 0.96
C GLU A 473 20.94 101.72 -0.14
N PHE A 474 22.12 101.54 -0.76
CA PHE A 474 22.38 100.48 -1.75
C PHE A 474 22.33 99.07 -1.14
N THR A 475 22.99 98.85 -0.01
CA THR A 475 22.97 97.56 0.70
C THR A 475 21.59 97.25 1.30
N ARG A 476 20.81 98.29 1.67
CA ARG A 476 19.44 98.16 2.19
C ARG A 476 18.42 97.75 1.12
N ASN A 477 18.67 97.96 -0.18
CA ASN A 477 17.77 97.49 -1.24
C ASN A 477 17.99 96.02 -1.62
N CYS A 478 19.23 95.52 -1.72
CA CYS A 478 19.47 94.08 -1.97
C CYS A 478 18.97 93.16 -0.83
N PHE A 479 19.02 93.62 0.43
CA PHE A 479 18.39 92.88 1.53
C PHE A 479 16.85 92.99 1.57
N LYS A 480 16.22 93.96 0.88
CA LYS A 480 14.74 94.05 0.81
C LYS A 480 14.15 93.03 -0.16
N GLU A 481 14.81 92.72 -1.27
CA GLU A 481 14.39 91.65 -2.21
C GLU A 481 14.56 90.26 -1.58
N HIS A 482 15.71 89.99 -0.94
CA HIS A 482 15.94 88.69 -0.28
C HIS A 482 15.01 88.46 0.94
N ARG A 483 14.61 89.55 1.64
CA ARG A 483 13.65 89.50 2.75
C ARG A 483 12.20 89.50 2.27
N ALA A 484 11.89 89.90 1.03
CA ALA A 484 10.58 89.76 0.41
C ALA A 484 10.34 88.30 -0.02
N ILE A 485 11.31 87.66 -0.67
CA ILE A 485 11.23 86.23 -1.06
C ILE A 485 11.18 85.32 0.19
N LYS A 486 11.93 85.66 1.25
CA LYS A 486 11.86 84.93 2.54
C LYS A 486 10.57 85.17 3.33
N ARG A 487 9.81 86.24 3.02
CA ARG A 487 8.48 86.51 3.57
C ARG A 487 7.39 85.87 2.71
N GLU A 488 7.55 85.77 1.39
CA GLU A 488 6.68 85.01 0.50
C GLU A 488 6.77 83.51 0.80
N LEU A 489 7.96 82.94 0.95
CA LEU A 489 8.12 81.53 1.31
C LEU A 489 7.65 81.19 2.73
N ARG A 490 7.68 82.17 3.65
CA ARG A 490 7.10 82.02 5.01
C ARG A 490 5.59 82.21 5.02
N THR A 491 5.04 83.11 4.21
CA THR A 491 3.58 83.29 4.10
C THR A 491 2.95 82.17 3.28
N GLU A 492 3.66 81.56 2.34
CA GLU A 492 3.28 80.35 1.62
C GLU A 492 3.40 79.11 2.52
N LYS A 493 4.47 79.01 3.33
CA LYS A 493 4.57 77.99 4.39
C LYS A 493 3.47 78.15 5.45
N ASP A 494 3.18 79.37 5.89
CA ASP A 494 2.10 79.66 6.85
C ASP A 494 0.72 79.50 6.18
N LEU A 495 0.57 79.72 4.86
CA LEU A 495 -0.64 79.41 4.10
C LEU A 495 -0.81 77.91 3.94
N VAL A 496 0.26 77.14 3.75
CA VAL A 496 0.25 75.67 3.66
C VAL A 496 0.02 75.06 5.02
N GLU A 497 0.64 75.55 6.10
CA GLU A 497 0.32 75.14 7.47
C GLU A 497 -1.08 75.58 7.90
N LYS A 498 -1.58 76.73 7.41
CA LYS A 498 -2.99 77.12 7.58
C LYS A 498 -3.91 76.29 6.68
N ARG A 499 -3.49 75.85 5.49
CA ARG A 499 -4.24 74.92 4.63
C ARG A 499 -4.26 73.53 5.24
N VAL A 500 -3.18 73.10 5.88
CA VAL A 500 -3.06 71.84 6.62
C VAL A 500 -3.89 71.90 7.89
N ARG A 501 -3.86 72.99 8.67
CA ARG A 501 -4.80 73.17 9.79
C ARG A 501 -6.25 73.33 9.34
N ASP A 502 -6.53 74.02 8.23
CA ASP A 502 -7.87 74.13 7.64
C ASP A 502 -8.31 72.79 7.04
N LEU A 503 -7.39 71.95 6.54
CA LEU A 503 -7.66 70.60 6.04
C LEU A 503 -7.81 69.60 7.18
N ASP A 504 -7.04 69.71 8.26
CA ASP A 504 -7.19 68.93 9.51
C ASP A 504 -8.47 69.34 10.23
N GLU A 505 -8.83 70.63 10.25
CA GLU A 505 -10.12 71.10 10.73
C GLU A 505 -11.24 70.69 9.76
N ARG A 506 -11.01 70.62 8.45
CA ARG A 506 -12.00 70.15 7.47
C ARG A 506 -12.11 68.62 7.47
N GLU A 507 -11.06 67.92 7.87
CA GLU A 507 -10.99 66.48 8.07
C GLU A 507 -11.61 66.11 9.41
N GLN A 508 -11.37 66.88 10.48
CA GLN A 508 -12.12 66.77 11.73
C GLN A 508 -13.57 67.22 11.58
N ARG A 509 -13.87 68.21 10.72
CA ARG A 509 -15.25 68.54 10.31
C ARG A 509 -15.81 67.53 9.33
N LEU A 510 -15.02 66.72 8.63
CA LEU A 510 -15.51 65.60 7.81
C LEU A 510 -15.67 64.34 8.64
N TYR A 511 -14.86 64.15 9.68
CA TYR A 511 -15.05 63.14 10.72
C TYR A 511 -16.28 63.48 11.55
N HIS A 512 -16.39 64.71 12.03
CA HIS A 512 -17.61 65.18 12.67
C HIS A 512 -18.76 65.32 11.69
N ALA A 513 -18.57 65.65 10.40
CA ALA A 513 -19.67 65.59 9.41
C ALA A 513 -19.95 64.17 8.94
N GLN A 514 -19.08 63.18 9.16
CA GLN A 514 -19.33 61.77 8.93
C GLN A 514 -20.04 61.17 10.14
N GLU A 515 -19.70 61.58 11.36
CA GLU A 515 -20.48 61.29 12.57
C GLU A 515 -21.81 62.07 12.59
N GLU A 516 -21.85 63.30 12.08
CA GLU A 516 -23.05 64.12 11.92
C GLU A 516 -23.82 63.69 10.67
N LEU A 517 -23.21 63.08 9.65
CA LEU A 517 -23.90 62.40 8.54
C LEU A 517 -24.36 61.02 8.98
N GLU A 518 -23.67 60.28 9.82
CA GLU A 518 -24.13 59.03 10.42
C GLU A 518 -25.24 59.33 11.44
N PHE A 519 -25.14 60.42 12.19
CA PHE A 519 -26.20 60.95 13.06
C PHE A 519 -27.32 61.63 12.27
N LYS A 520 -27.06 62.23 11.10
CA LYS A 520 -28.06 62.73 10.12
C LYS A 520 -28.58 61.64 9.20
N GLU A 521 -27.96 60.47 9.10
CA GLU A 521 -28.40 59.26 8.38
C GLU A 521 -29.20 58.39 9.36
N LYS A 522 -28.89 58.45 10.65
CA LYS A 522 -29.71 57.96 11.76
C LYS A 522 -30.89 58.89 12.03
N GLN A 523 -30.67 60.21 12.02
CA GLN A 523 -31.75 61.21 12.00
C GLN A 523 -32.49 61.22 10.66
N MET A 524 -31.90 60.92 9.49
CA MET A 524 -32.62 60.73 8.23
C MET A 524 -33.36 59.40 8.28
N ARG A 525 -32.85 58.32 8.86
CA ARG A 525 -33.66 57.14 9.17
C ARG A 525 -34.81 57.44 10.15
N GLU A 526 -34.65 58.44 11.02
CA GLU A 526 -35.68 58.94 11.95
C GLU A 526 -36.53 60.13 11.40
N SER A 527 -36.15 60.76 10.29
CA SER A 527 -36.83 61.90 9.63
C SER A 527 -37.31 61.59 8.21
N PHE A 528 -36.91 60.48 7.62
CA PHE A 528 -37.67 59.69 6.64
C PHE A 528 -38.89 59.04 7.29
N LYS A 529 -38.89 58.85 8.62
CA LYS A 529 -40.11 58.61 9.41
C LYS A 529 -41.03 59.85 9.52
N LEU A 530 -40.59 61.03 9.08
CA LEU A 530 -41.36 62.28 9.18
C LEU A 530 -41.57 63.04 7.86
N LEU A 531 -40.97 62.66 6.72
CA LEU A 531 -41.08 63.44 5.46
C LEU A 531 -40.83 62.68 4.11
N GLU A 532 -41.06 61.37 4.04
CA GLU A 532 -41.43 60.68 2.78
C GLU A 532 -42.96 60.45 2.85
N TYR A 533 -43.84 60.95 1.97
CA TYR A 533 -43.73 61.49 0.64
C TYR A 533 -44.73 62.65 0.47
N LYS A 534 -44.38 63.64 -0.35
CA LYS A 534 -45.40 64.41 -1.08
C LYS A 534 -46.39 63.43 -1.71
N HIS A 535 -47.66 63.59 -1.35
CA HIS A 535 -48.86 63.09 -2.03
C HIS A 535 -49.06 61.56 -2.14
N HIS A 536 -50.14 61.11 -1.48
CA HIS A 536 -51.14 60.10 -1.90
C HIS A 536 -50.68 58.70 -2.39
N HIS A 537 -51.04 57.67 -1.58
CA HIS A 537 -51.58 56.32 -1.92
C HIS A 537 -50.83 55.34 -2.86
N PRO A 538 -51.11 54.01 -2.83
CA PRO A 538 -51.55 53.11 -1.73
C PRO A 538 -50.85 51.69 -1.78
N THR A 539 -51.20 50.80 -0.82
CA THR A 539 -51.11 49.31 -0.82
C THR A 539 -49.70 48.67 -0.81
N ASP A 540 -49.36 47.60 -0.08
CA ASP A 540 -50.08 46.64 0.76
C ASP A 540 -49.05 45.76 1.53
N VAL A 541 -49.41 45.39 2.77
CA VAL A 541 -49.13 44.11 3.48
C VAL A 541 -47.71 43.72 3.96
N PHE A 542 -47.59 43.65 5.30
CA PHE A 542 -46.89 42.71 6.23
C PHE A 542 -45.90 41.65 5.66
N ILE A 543 -44.78 41.29 6.30
CA ILE A 543 -44.66 40.42 7.49
C ILE A 543 -43.19 40.44 8.03
N ALA A 544 -43.04 40.26 9.34
CA ALA A 544 -41.80 40.10 10.12
C ALA A 544 -41.14 38.69 10.01
N PRO A 545 -39.86 38.52 10.39
CA PRO A 545 -39.06 37.33 10.13
C PRO A 545 -39.23 36.27 11.24
N ILE A 546 -39.13 34.99 10.90
CA ILE A 546 -39.04 33.89 11.86
C ILE A 546 -38.00 32.87 11.37
N GLU A 547 -36.96 32.71 12.19
CA GLU A 547 -36.07 31.56 12.27
C GLU A 547 -36.88 30.30 12.61
N ILE A 548 -36.59 29.16 11.97
CA ILE A 548 -37.13 27.86 12.37
C ILE A 548 -36.00 26.83 12.36
N GLU A 549 -35.68 26.36 13.57
CA GLU A 549 -35.06 25.07 13.90
C GLU A 549 -36.11 23.92 13.81
N PRO A 550 -35.69 22.64 13.78
CA PRO A 550 -36.23 21.59 12.91
C PRO A 550 -37.51 20.92 13.45
N ASP A 551 -38.36 20.47 12.53
CA ASP A 551 -39.60 19.74 12.80
C ASP A 551 -39.52 18.31 12.22
N GLU A 552 -39.86 17.30 13.02
CA GLU A 552 -39.70 15.85 12.79
C GLU A 552 -40.68 15.27 11.73
N SER A 553 -41.08 16.06 10.74
CA SER A 553 -41.80 15.60 9.54
C SER A 553 -41.09 15.96 8.22
N VAL A 554 -39.92 16.60 8.32
CA VAL A 554 -39.18 17.18 7.19
C VAL A 554 -38.37 16.13 6.41
N ASP A 555 -37.95 15.01 7.02
CA ASP A 555 -37.02 14.05 6.40
C ASP A 555 -37.58 13.41 5.12
N LEU A 556 -38.84 12.97 5.08
CA LEU A 556 -39.44 12.38 3.86
C LEU A 556 -39.60 13.38 2.72
N LYS A 557 -40.04 14.61 3.02
CA LYS A 557 -40.25 15.67 2.00
C LYS A 557 -38.91 16.22 1.49
N PHE A 558 -37.89 16.16 2.33
CA PHE A 558 -36.51 16.51 1.99
C PHE A 558 -35.88 15.43 1.11
N MET A 559 -36.00 14.14 1.46
CA MET A 559 -35.49 13.01 0.68
C MET A 559 -36.11 12.90 -0.73
N VAL A 560 -37.42 13.16 -0.89
CA VAL A 560 -38.09 13.13 -2.22
C VAL A 560 -37.54 14.19 -3.18
N ARG A 561 -36.92 15.26 -2.66
CA ARG A 561 -36.32 16.34 -3.46
C ARG A 561 -34.81 16.18 -3.70
N MET A 562 -34.18 15.16 -3.11
CA MET A 562 -32.75 14.91 -3.29
C MET A 562 -32.45 14.31 -4.66
N ASP A 563 -31.26 14.59 -5.19
CA ASP A 563 -30.69 13.81 -6.26
C ASP A 563 -30.09 12.50 -5.72
N GLY A 564 -29.78 11.56 -6.62
CA GLY A 564 -29.34 10.21 -6.21
C GLY A 564 -28.08 10.21 -5.36
N LYS A 565 -27.15 11.13 -5.64
CA LYS A 565 -25.89 11.25 -4.89
C LYS A 565 -26.13 11.77 -3.47
N THR A 566 -26.96 12.80 -3.33
CA THR A 566 -27.30 13.37 -2.02
C THR A 566 -28.09 12.36 -1.18
N LEU A 567 -28.98 11.61 -1.82
CA LEU A 567 -29.72 10.53 -1.17
C LEU A 567 -28.76 9.44 -0.66
N GLN A 568 -27.80 9.01 -1.47
CA GLN A 568 -26.79 8.02 -1.05
C GLN A 568 -25.96 8.51 0.15
N MET A 569 -25.49 9.75 0.12
CA MET A 569 -24.72 10.34 1.23
C MET A 569 -25.53 10.41 2.52
N PHE A 570 -26.76 10.90 2.44
CA PHE A 570 -27.67 11.01 3.58
C PHE A 570 -27.92 9.65 4.26
N LEU A 571 -28.05 8.59 3.45
CA LEU A 571 -28.30 7.24 3.94
C LEU A 571 -27.05 6.61 4.56
N ASN A 572 -25.86 6.92 4.04
CA ASN A 572 -24.59 6.46 4.61
C ASN A 572 -24.28 7.12 5.97
N ASP A 573 -24.64 8.40 6.13
CA ASP A 573 -24.44 9.13 7.40
C ASP A 573 -25.32 8.61 8.54
N ARG A 574 -26.35 7.80 8.22
CA ARG A 574 -27.31 7.20 9.16
C ARG A 574 -27.24 5.68 9.20
N GLU A 575 -26.04 5.12 9.09
CA GLU A 575 -25.76 3.67 9.06
C GLU A 575 -26.56 2.85 10.09
N LYS A 576 -26.61 3.30 11.35
CA LYS A 576 -27.26 2.56 12.45
C LYS A 576 -28.79 2.55 12.39
N GLU A 577 -29.37 3.49 11.65
CA GLU A 577 -30.82 3.68 11.53
C GLU A 577 -31.33 3.19 10.16
N PHE A 578 -30.42 2.91 9.22
CA PHE A 578 -30.75 2.59 7.83
C PHE A 578 -31.66 1.37 7.66
N ASP A 579 -31.43 0.31 8.44
CA ASP A 579 -32.28 -0.89 8.43
C ASP A 579 -33.72 -0.58 8.91
N SER A 580 -33.92 0.43 9.76
CA SER A 580 -35.25 0.88 10.22
C SER A 580 -35.95 1.86 9.26
N MET A 581 -35.19 2.47 8.33
CA MET A 581 -35.69 3.43 7.35
C MET A 581 -36.08 2.79 6.00
N VAL A 582 -35.98 1.46 5.85
CA VAL A 582 -36.27 0.75 4.59
C VAL A 582 -37.68 1.05 4.04
N ASP A 583 -38.69 1.11 4.91
CA ASP A 583 -40.08 1.42 4.52
C ASP A 583 -40.26 2.89 4.13
N GLU A 584 -39.47 3.80 4.70
CA GLU A 584 -39.46 5.22 4.35
C GLU A 584 -38.79 5.45 3.01
N ILE A 585 -37.65 4.79 2.76
CA ILE A 585 -36.95 4.81 1.47
C ILE A 585 -37.85 4.28 0.35
N PHE A 586 -38.59 3.18 0.60
CA PHE A 586 -39.56 2.68 -0.36
C PHE A 586 -40.63 3.72 -0.71
N LYS A 587 -41.15 4.46 0.29
CA LYS A 587 -42.11 5.56 0.06
C LYS A 587 -41.47 6.71 -0.72
N VAL A 588 -40.23 7.08 -0.42
CA VAL A 588 -39.50 8.13 -1.14
C VAL A 588 -39.30 7.77 -2.60
N LEU A 589 -38.84 6.55 -2.87
CA LEU A 589 -38.67 6.06 -4.23
C LEU A 589 -40.02 5.99 -4.97
N HIS A 590 -41.10 5.59 -4.29
CA HIS A 590 -42.44 5.57 -4.90
C HIS A 590 -42.96 6.98 -5.23
N LEU A 591 -42.62 7.98 -4.43
CA LEU A 591 -42.99 9.39 -4.66
C LEU A 591 -42.05 10.12 -5.65
N SER A 592 -40.94 9.50 -6.03
CA SER A 592 -40.01 10.07 -7.01
C SER A 592 -40.62 10.08 -8.42
N SER A 593 -40.33 11.14 -9.17
CA SER A 593 -40.78 11.27 -10.57
C SER A 593 -40.09 10.30 -11.53
N ASP A 594 -38.88 9.86 -11.18
CA ASP A 594 -38.12 8.84 -11.93
C ASP A 594 -37.31 7.99 -10.93
N PRO A 595 -37.95 6.96 -10.34
CA PRO A 595 -37.31 6.14 -9.30
C PRO A 595 -36.09 5.38 -9.82
N ALA A 596 -36.14 4.93 -11.09
CA ALA A 596 -35.04 4.22 -11.72
C ALA A 596 -33.82 5.14 -11.93
N LYS A 597 -34.03 6.37 -12.40
CA LYS A 597 -32.94 7.34 -12.54
C LYS A 597 -32.35 7.76 -11.19
N LEU A 598 -33.21 8.00 -10.20
CA LEU A 598 -32.77 8.38 -8.86
C LEU A 598 -31.87 7.32 -8.21
N VAL A 599 -32.24 6.05 -8.31
CA VAL A 599 -31.42 4.93 -7.81
C VAL A 599 -30.16 4.77 -8.64
N LEU A 600 -30.22 4.90 -9.98
CA LEU A 600 -29.04 4.80 -10.83
C LEU A 600 -27.99 5.87 -10.48
N ASP A 601 -28.42 7.12 -10.27
CA ASP A 601 -27.53 8.22 -9.89
C ASP A 601 -26.89 7.99 -8.50
N ALA A 602 -27.59 7.29 -7.59
CA ALA A 602 -27.08 6.88 -6.29
C ALA A 602 -26.00 5.79 -6.39
N MET A 603 -25.98 4.99 -7.47
CA MET A 603 -24.99 3.93 -7.65
C MET A 603 -23.59 4.45 -7.95
N ALA A 604 -23.44 5.74 -8.26
CA ALA A 604 -22.14 6.37 -8.55
C ALA A 604 -21.13 6.22 -7.41
N GLY A 605 -21.57 6.12 -6.15
CA GLY A 605 -20.67 5.93 -5.02
C GLY A 605 -20.31 4.47 -4.69
N PHE A 606 -20.89 3.47 -5.38
CA PHE A 606 -20.69 2.05 -5.04
C PHE A 606 -19.22 1.62 -5.03
N TYR A 607 -18.41 2.19 -5.93
CA TYR A 607 -16.95 2.07 -5.94
C TYR A 607 -16.32 3.42 -5.55
N PRO A 608 -16.10 3.70 -4.26
CA PRO A 608 -15.46 4.94 -3.84
C PRO A 608 -14.00 5.01 -4.31
N PRO A 609 -13.41 6.22 -4.43
CA PRO A 609 -11.97 6.37 -4.68
C PRO A 609 -11.16 5.67 -3.58
N ARG A 610 -10.06 4.99 -3.95
CA ARG A 610 -9.22 4.08 -3.11
C ARG A 610 -8.56 4.69 -1.86
N LEU A 611 -9.04 5.83 -1.37
CA LEU A 611 -8.51 6.61 -0.24
C LEU A 611 -9.47 6.62 0.96
N ARG A 612 -10.50 5.76 1.00
CA ARG A 612 -11.49 5.70 2.08
C ARG A 612 -11.25 4.50 2.99
N GLU A 613 -11.56 4.67 4.27
CA GLU A 613 -11.48 3.60 5.29
C GLU A 613 -12.40 2.42 4.93
N GLU A 614 -11.98 1.19 5.25
CA GLU A 614 -12.70 -0.04 4.87
C GLU A 614 -14.15 -0.08 5.37
N ASP A 615 -14.42 0.42 6.57
CA ASP A 615 -15.75 0.51 7.17
C ASP A 615 -16.69 1.45 6.37
N VAL A 616 -16.16 2.58 5.89
CA VAL A 616 -16.91 3.53 5.06
C VAL A 616 -17.27 2.91 3.72
N GLU A 617 -16.36 2.14 3.12
CA GLU A 617 -16.67 1.46 1.86
C GLU A 617 -17.72 0.34 2.02
N TYR A 618 -17.70 -0.37 3.15
CA TYR A 618 -18.69 -1.41 3.46
C TYR A 618 -20.11 -0.82 3.53
N ASN A 619 -20.26 0.30 4.23
CA ASN A 619 -21.54 0.99 4.41
C ASN A 619 -22.12 1.53 3.10
N VAL A 620 -21.26 2.13 2.26
CA VAL A 620 -21.67 2.66 0.96
C VAL A 620 -22.20 1.54 0.05
N ARG A 621 -21.53 0.37 0.02
CA ARG A 621 -21.99 -0.78 -0.78
C ARG A 621 -23.30 -1.35 -0.25
N ARG A 622 -23.44 -1.48 1.08
CA ARG A 622 -24.68 -1.95 1.73
C ARG A 622 -25.88 -1.07 1.39
N THR A 623 -25.74 0.25 1.51
CA THR A 623 -26.79 1.22 1.16
C THR A 623 -27.23 1.10 -0.30
N CYS A 624 -26.28 0.94 -1.23
CA CYS A 624 -26.59 0.78 -2.65
C CYS A 624 -27.36 -0.50 -2.95
N ILE A 625 -26.95 -1.62 -2.35
CA ILE A 625 -27.63 -2.92 -2.53
C ILE A 625 -29.08 -2.83 -2.07
N ILE A 626 -29.33 -2.17 -0.93
CA ILE A 626 -30.68 -1.98 -0.40
C ILE A 626 -31.52 -1.07 -1.31
N LEU A 627 -30.95 0.03 -1.84
CA LEU A 627 -31.63 0.89 -2.81
C LEU A 627 -32.01 0.14 -4.09
N LEU A 628 -31.10 -0.68 -4.63
CA LEU A 628 -31.38 -1.57 -5.77
C LEU A 628 -32.48 -2.59 -5.43
N GLY A 629 -32.44 -3.16 -4.22
CA GLY A 629 -33.48 -4.05 -3.71
C GLY A 629 -34.86 -3.40 -3.63
N GLN A 630 -34.93 -2.15 -3.16
CA GLN A 630 -36.18 -1.38 -3.15
C GLN A 630 -36.67 -1.06 -4.56
N LEU A 631 -35.76 -0.79 -5.51
CA LEU A 631 -36.13 -0.58 -6.91
C LEU A 631 -36.70 -1.85 -7.55
N ILE A 632 -36.09 -3.02 -7.30
CA ILE A 632 -36.61 -4.33 -7.73
C ILE A 632 -38.02 -4.55 -7.19
N LYS A 633 -38.24 -4.25 -5.90
CA LYS A 633 -39.54 -4.37 -5.23
C LYS A 633 -40.59 -3.41 -5.82
N LEU A 634 -40.19 -2.19 -6.19
CA LEU A 634 -41.07 -1.20 -6.83
C LEU A 634 -41.40 -1.56 -8.29
N SER A 635 -40.45 -2.18 -9.00
CA SER A 635 -40.55 -2.56 -10.41
C SER A 635 -41.11 -1.44 -11.32
N PRO A 636 -40.52 -0.22 -11.30
CA PRO A 636 -41.00 0.88 -12.14
C PRO A 636 -40.67 0.65 -13.62
N THR A 637 -41.41 1.31 -14.53
CA THR A 637 -41.06 1.32 -15.95
C THR A 637 -39.78 2.13 -16.19
N ILE A 638 -38.74 1.47 -16.68
CA ILE A 638 -37.43 2.08 -16.92
C ILE A 638 -37.43 2.81 -18.27
N ARG A 639 -37.03 4.07 -18.27
CA ARG A 639 -36.91 4.87 -19.50
C ARG A 639 -35.68 4.42 -20.32
N PRO A 640 -35.73 4.46 -21.67
CA PRO A 640 -34.63 3.97 -22.51
C PRO A 640 -33.26 4.58 -22.20
N HIS A 641 -33.19 5.91 -22.01
CA HIS A 641 -31.94 6.60 -21.68
C HIS A 641 -31.35 6.16 -20.33
N VAL A 642 -32.19 5.93 -19.33
CA VAL A 642 -31.77 5.41 -18.02
C VAL A 642 -31.24 3.98 -18.15
N ARG A 643 -31.86 3.17 -19.03
CA ARG A 643 -31.40 1.80 -19.30
C ARG A 643 -30.04 1.80 -19.99
N GLU A 644 -29.79 2.70 -20.93
CA GLU A 644 -28.48 2.85 -21.59
C GLU A 644 -27.39 3.24 -20.58
N GLU A 645 -27.65 4.22 -19.71
CA GLU A 645 -26.72 4.58 -18.64
C GLU A 645 -26.47 3.43 -17.66
N ALA A 646 -27.50 2.64 -17.35
CA ALA A 646 -27.37 1.46 -16.48
C ALA A 646 -26.52 0.35 -17.13
N ILE A 647 -26.58 0.20 -18.47
CA ILE A 647 -25.71 -0.72 -19.22
C ILE A 647 -24.25 -0.27 -19.15
N GLU A 648 -23.98 1.03 -19.32
CA GLU A 648 -22.62 1.58 -19.20
C GLU A 648 -22.05 1.34 -17.81
N LEU A 649 -22.84 1.62 -16.77
CA LEU A 649 -22.48 1.39 -15.39
C LEU A 649 -22.22 -0.09 -15.10
N ALA A 650 -23.13 -0.99 -15.52
CA ALA A 650 -22.97 -2.42 -15.34
C ALA A 650 -21.74 -2.98 -16.08
N THR A 651 -21.43 -2.44 -17.26
CA THR A 651 -20.22 -2.81 -18.01
C THR A 651 -18.96 -2.37 -17.26
N SER A 652 -18.97 -1.16 -16.68
CA SER A 652 -17.89 -0.68 -15.82
C SER A 652 -17.71 -1.60 -14.59
N TRP A 653 -18.79 -1.91 -13.86
CA TRP A 653 -18.74 -2.79 -12.68
C TRP A 653 -18.24 -4.19 -13.01
N LYS A 654 -18.68 -4.77 -14.14
CA LYS A 654 -18.20 -6.07 -14.62
C LYS A 654 -16.68 -6.05 -14.85
N SER A 655 -16.14 -4.97 -15.42
CA SER A 655 -14.70 -4.82 -15.63
C SER A 655 -13.93 -4.74 -14.31
N GLN A 656 -14.49 -4.05 -13.30
CA GLN A 656 -13.90 -3.94 -11.97
C GLN A 656 -13.94 -5.29 -11.22
N LEU A 657 -15.03 -6.05 -11.34
CA LEU A 657 -15.14 -7.41 -10.80
C LEU A 657 -14.14 -8.39 -11.41
N LYS A 658 -13.93 -8.35 -12.73
CA LYS A 658 -12.91 -9.20 -13.40
C LYS A 658 -11.48 -8.85 -12.96
N ALA A 659 -11.19 -7.55 -12.77
CA ALA A 659 -9.91 -7.11 -12.24
C ALA A 659 -9.66 -7.55 -10.78
N ALA A 660 -10.72 -7.75 -10.01
CA ALA A 660 -10.67 -8.20 -8.61
C ALA A 660 -10.82 -9.72 -8.42
N SER A 661 -10.77 -10.52 -9.50
CA SER A 661 -11.33 -11.90 -9.55
C SER A 661 -10.84 -12.92 -8.51
N GLN A 662 -9.72 -12.70 -7.81
CA GLN A 662 -9.28 -13.56 -6.69
C GLN A 662 -9.77 -13.08 -5.30
N ASN A 663 -10.15 -11.80 -5.16
CA ASN A 663 -10.51 -11.16 -3.89
C ASN A 663 -11.88 -10.44 -3.91
N ALA A 664 -12.67 -10.58 -4.98
CA ALA A 664 -13.96 -9.89 -5.14
C ALA A 664 -14.84 -10.06 -3.89
N LYS A 665 -15.21 -8.95 -3.24
CA LYS A 665 -15.99 -8.98 -2.00
C LYS A 665 -17.41 -9.48 -2.32
N SER A 666 -18.01 -10.26 -1.42
CA SER A 666 -19.37 -10.81 -1.61
C SER A 666 -20.41 -9.73 -1.94
N GLN A 667 -20.27 -8.54 -1.35
CA GLN A 667 -21.10 -7.37 -1.62
C GLN A 667 -20.96 -6.80 -3.04
N GLU A 668 -19.77 -6.89 -3.66
CA GLU A 668 -19.56 -6.38 -5.02
C GLU A 668 -20.26 -7.26 -6.05
N VAL A 669 -20.19 -8.58 -5.85
CA VAL A 669 -20.92 -9.56 -6.65
C VAL A 669 -22.43 -9.37 -6.46
N LEU A 670 -22.89 -9.25 -5.21
CA LEU A 670 -24.31 -9.05 -4.90
C LEU A 670 -24.83 -7.74 -5.49
N GLY A 671 -24.11 -6.63 -5.33
CA GLY A 671 -24.49 -5.34 -5.89
C GLY A 671 -24.59 -5.35 -7.42
N PHE A 672 -23.65 -6.02 -8.11
CA PHE A 672 -23.72 -6.20 -9.56
C PHE A 672 -24.95 -7.00 -9.99
N LEU A 673 -25.25 -8.11 -9.32
CA LEU A 673 -26.45 -8.91 -9.62
C LEU A 673 -27.75 -8.14 -9.34
N CYS A 674 -27.79 -7.38 -8.25
CA CYS A 674 -28.90 -6.49 -7.93
C CYS A 674 -29.07 -5.40 -9.00
N LEU A 675 -27.98 -4.83 -9.54
CA LEU A 675 -28.04 -3.84 -10.62
C LEU A 675 -28.65 -4.44 -11.89
N LEU A 676 -28.19 -5.64 -12.29
CA LEU A 676 -28.74 -6.32 -13.47
C LEU A 676 -30.23 -6.64 -13.33
N SER A 677 -30.64 -7.05 -12.12
CA SER A 677 -32.02 -7.40 -11.82
C SER A 677 -32.92 -6.16 -11.74
N ALA A 678 -32.44 -5.08 -11.13
CA ALA A 678 -33.20 -3.83 -10.97
C ALA A 678 -33.45 -3.12 -12.30
N PHE A 679 -32.53 -3.26 -13.26
CA PHE A 679 -32.62 -2.60 -14.57
C PHE A 679 -32.99 -3.51 -15.75
N ASP A 680 -33.31 -4.78 -15.47
CA ASP A 680 -33.60 -5.82 -16.47
C ASP A 680 -32.52 -5.90 -17.57
N LEU A 681 -31.28 -6.08 -17.12
CA LEU A 681 -30.08 -6.11 -17.95
C LEU A 681 -29.47 -7.50 -18.09
N ALA A 682 -30.03 -8.53 -17.44
CA ALA A 682 -29.46 -9.88 -17.45
C ALA A 682 -29.22 -10.42 -18.87
N SER A 683 -30.13 -10.15 -19.81
CA SER A 683 -30.02 -10.59 -21.21
C SER A 683 -28.92 -9.88 -22.01
N TYR A 684 -28.35 -8.78 -21.50
CA TYR A 684 -27.29 -8.03 -22.16
C TYR A 684 -25.90 -8.65 -21.90
N PHE A 685 -25.79 -9.49 -20.87
CA PHE A 685 -24.53 -10.09 -20.45
C PHE A 685 -24.50 -11.60 -20.74
N ASP A 686 -23.31 -12.10 -21.02
CA ASP A 686 -23.07 -13.52 -21.32
C ASP A 686 -23.40 -14.43 -20.11
N VAL A 687 -24.06 -15.55 -20.37
CA VAL A 687 -24.57 -16.47 -19.33
C VAL A 687 -23.44 -17.15 -18.55
N ASP A 688 -22.32 -17.44 -19.20
CA ASP A 688 -21.17 -18.09 -18.55
C ASP A 688 -20.46 -17.08 -17.63
N ASP A 689 -20.33 -15.82 -18.07
CA ASP A 689 -19.83 -14.73 -17.22
C ASP A 689 -20.72 -14.55 -15.97
N LEU A 690 -22.04 -14.54 -16.13
CA LEU A 690 -22.98 -14.41 -15.01
C LEU A 690 -22.95 -15.61 -14.05
N SER A 691 -22.84 -16.82 -14.61
CA SER A 691 -22.73 -18.06 -13.83
C SER A 691 -21.44 -18.09 -13.01
N SER A 692 -20.33 -17.59 -13.56
CA SER A 692 -19.06 -17.49 -12.83
C SER A 692 -19.16 -16.60 -11.59
N PHE A 693 -19.88 -15.46 -11.67
CA PHE A 693 -20.09 -14.57 -10.53
C PHE A 693 -21.03 -15.17 -9.47
N LEU A 694 -22.07 -15.90 -9.88
CA LEU A 694 -23.00 -16.59 -8.98
C LEU A 694 -22.31 -17.70 -8.16
N MET A 695 -21.41 -18.46 -8.80
CA MET A 695 -20.65 -19.51 -8.13
C MET A 695 -19.71 -18.93 -7.06
N VAL A 696 -19.09 -17.77 -7.32
CA VAL A 696 -18.22 -17.07 -6.34
C VAL A 696 -19.02 -16.54 -5.14
N GLY A 697 -20.24 -16.04 -5.36
CA GLY A 697 -21.13 -15.57 -4.29
C GLY A 697 -21.57 -16.70 -3.34
N GLN A 698 -22.03 -17.82 -3.89
CA GLN A 698 -22.50 -18.97 -3.10
C GLN A 698 -21.36 -19.69 -2.34
N TYR A 699 -20.14 -19.71 -2.90
CA TYR A 699 -18.99 -20.31 -2.23
C TYR A 699 -18.57 -19.57 -0.95
N LYS A 700 -18.74 -18.24 -0.89
CA LYS A 700 -18.37 -17.42 0.28
C LYS A 700 -19.43 -17.45 1.39
N GLU A 701 -20.73 -17.43 1.03
CA GLU A 701 -21.81 -17.62 2.02
C GLU A 701 -21.78 -19.01 2.67
N ALA A 702 -21.41 -20.06 1.92
CA ALA A 702 -21.30 -21.43 2.46
C ALA A 702 -20.12 -21.63 3.44
N LEU A 703 -19.11 -20.75 3.41
CA LEU A 703 -17.92 -20.80 4.28
C LEU A 703 -18.01 -19.89 5.50
N GLY A 704 -19.07 -19.09 5.65
CA GLY A 704 -19.25 -18.18 6.79
C GLY A 704 -18.17 -17.11 6.91
N LEU A 705 -17.53 -16.75 5.80
CA LEU A 705 -16.53 -15.68 5.74
C LEU A 705 -17.25 -14.37 5.37
N GLU A 706 -17.75 -13.67 6.39
CA GLU A 706 -18.17 -12.25 6.30
C GLU A 706 -16.97 -11.31 6.30
#